data_AF-A0A6N9BYB6-F1
#
_entry.id   AF-A0A6N9BYB6-F1
#
_cell.length_a   1.000
_cell.length_b   1.000
_cell.length_c   1.000
_cell.angle_alpha   90.00
_cell.angle_beta   90.00
_cell.angle_gamma   90.00
#
_symmetry.space_group_name_H-M   'P 1'
#
loop_
_entity.id
_entity.type
_entity.pdbx_description
1 polymer ?
#
loop_
_entity_poly.entity_id
_entity_poly.type
_entity_poly.pdbx_seq_one_letter_code
_entity_poly.pdbx_strand_id
1 'polypeptide(L)'
;MTVRPTGLCVLMALSCAAFADAESGSAETRCDRSYLLSDPDRAIEPGVLVEASGEVPAHCRVRGVIDGTIRFEVTMPVDGWRGRMMFHAVGGSAGRIGDTTSLLEDGFAMASTDAGHEGNAPDANAFFRDRLAVINYGYRAVHLSTVAAKEIIGAFYGEDNRHAYIWGCSNGGRAVLNALLRYPADYDGAVAGAPATDQMRELLPWSVATARLQRANPLTPESLALLEANSRNRCDLLDGLEDGVIGLPKACTTDMLRLEDLRCEEGRTAGCLTAGQIETARAIYDGISDGSGRTVSPGVVPGGEGDGDWMLWVTGNPGFMGASASEASTPIVEHLLHRDPGFRLDEFDVVQDRQALAEAGVAVDLPPGDFSAFESRGGKLIVYQGWSDFPLRPQLLLDYLDAAEDLTGGPETMAGFHRLYMVPGMLHCAGGPGAWAADYVRPIVDWVEEDRAPGEIVAAQPGITNWFEASAAGAGSADWYDAVMRAGAEKAEQEGARRFTRPLCPSPQYATYDGSGDPDDAASFACTVDDPAKVSFASKAWFDMARSVIQTFAAENPTLNLKMNEVFTDVPARLDPGPDGKVAYVMEFRNGEADLWLEELPASEVDIKVVGRWAAVLPAALYVVDEDSPRSVATYRKIGQRNLESGDVVVEISPDFQGSGGNELHNRLATRTRP
;
A
#
# COMPACT_ATOMS: atom_id res chain seq x y z
N MET A 1 33.41 -35.74 77.76
CA MET A 1 32.18 -35.96 77.00
C MET A 1 32.39 -35.48 75.58
N THR A 2 32.64 -36.44 74.71
CA THR A 2 32.35 -36.44 73.26
C THR A 2 30.97 -35.83 73.01
N VAL A 3 30.70 -35.09 71.92
CA VAL A 3 30.46 -35.59 70.56
C VAL A 3 30.49 -34.39 69.58
N ARG A 4 31.13 -34.57 68.41
CA ARG A 4 31.01 -33.74 67.20
C ARG A 4 29.68 -34.02 66.48
N PRO A 5 29.02 -33.05 65.84
CA PRO A 5 28.11 -33.37 64.75
C PRO A 5 28.89 -33.34 63.42
N THR A 6 29.19 -34.53 62.90
CA THR A 6 29.41 -34.78 61.49
C THR A 6 28.07 -35.17 60.86
N GLY A 7 27.71 -34.53 59.75
CA GLY A 7 26.74 -35.07 58.79
C GLY A 7 25.41 -34.34 58.71
N LEU A 8 25.27 -33.46 57.72
CA LEU A 8 24.24 -33.56 56.67
C LEU A 8 24.53 -32.49 55.59
N CYS A 9 25.28 -32.88 54.56
CA CYS A 9 25.52 -32.06 53.36
C CYS A 9 25.20 -32.89 52.11
N VAL A 10 24.04 -33.58 52.12
CA VAL A 10 23.59 -34.45 51.01
C VAL A 10 22.13 -34.15 50.64
N LEU A 11 21.75 -32.86 50.63
CA LEU A 11 20.43 -32.43 50.14
C LEU A 11 20.50 -31.30 49.09
N MET A 12 21.72 -30.88 48.69
CA MET A 12 21.96 -29.91 47.60
C MET A 12 22.58 -30.57 46.35
N ALA A 13 22.32 -31.85 46.12
CA ALA A 13 22.72 -32.54 44.88
C ALA A 13 21.52 -33.09 44.08
N LEU A 14 20.30 -33.09 44.64
CA LEU A 14 19.10 -33.58 43.95
C LEU A 14 18.36 -32.51 43.15
N SER A 15 18.67 -31.22 43.31
CA SER A 15 18.06 -30.15 42.49
C SER A 15 18.84 -29.81 41.22
N CYS A 16 20.06 -30.35 41.02
CA CYS A 16 20.77 -30.23 39.74
C CYS A 16 20.56 -31.43 38.80
N ALA A 17 20.00 -32.54 39.27
CA ALA A 17 19.73 -33.70 38.43
C ALA A 17 18.46 -33.53 37.57
N ALA A 18 17.50 -32.71 37.98
CA ALA A 18 16.24 -32.52 37.25
C ALA A 18 16.39 -31.64 35.99
N PHE A 19 17.47 -30.86 35.87
CA PHE A 19 17.77 -30.06 34.68
C PHE A 19 18.75 -30.75 33.71
N ALA A 20 19.44 -31.81 34.14
CA ALA A 20 20.34 -32.58 33.29
C ALA A 20 19.63 -33.65 32.43
N ASP A 21 18.39 -34.02 32.77
CA ASP A 21 17.56 -34.96 31.99
C ASP A 21 16.79 -34.30 30.82
N ALA A 22 17.01 -33.00 30.55
CA ALA A 22 16.41 -32.32 29.40
C ALA A 22 17.09 -32.69 28.06
N GLU A 23 18.37 -33.11 28.09
CA GLU A 23 19.16 -33.40 26.88
C GLU A 23 18.94 -34.81 26.30
N SER A 24 18.28 -35.75 27.00
CA SER A 24 18.19 -37.16 26.56
C SER A 24 16.78 -37.67 26.21
N GLY A 25 15.76 -36.79 26.23
CA GLY A 25 14.39 -37.16 25.87
C GLY A 25 14.15 -37.16 24.36
N SER A 26 13.23 -38.00 23.86
CA SER A 26 12.72 -37.91 22.48
C SER A 26 12.09 -36.52 22.22
N ALA A 27 11.94 -36.11 20.96
CA ALA A 27 11.23 -34.88 20.62
C ALA A 27 9.82 -34.84 21.21
N GLU A 28 9.14 -36.00 21.26
CA GLU A 28 7.86 -36.18 21.94
C GLU A 28 7.95 -35.83 23.44
N THR A 29 8.98 -36.33 24.13
CA THR A 29 9.17 -36.05 25.56
C THR A 29 9.48 -34.58 25.81
N ARG A 30 10.33 -33.96 24.98
CA ARG A 30 10.66 -32.52 25.09
C ARG A 30 9.42 -31.67 24.82
N CYS A 31 8.62 -32.05 23.82
CA CYS A 31 7.37 -31.39 23.48
C CYS A 31 6.38 -31.43 24.64
N ASP A 32 6.08 -32.63 25.15
CA ASP A 32 5.15 -32.83 26.27
C ASP A 32 5.55 -32.00 27.48
N ARG A 33 6.85 -31.97 27.82
CA ARG A 33 7.39 -31.26 29.00
C ARG A 33 7.37 -29.73 28.93
N SER A 34 6.89 -29.12 27.85
CA SER A 34 6.79 -27.64 27.71
C SER A 34 6.02 -26.99 28.86
N TYR A 35 5.02 -27.68 29.45
CA TYR A 35 4.24 -27.17 30.59
C TYR A 35 5.09 -26.86 31.83
N LEU A 36 6.29 -27.45 31.96
CA LEU A 36 7.20 -27.20 33.08
C LEU A 36 7.74 -25.76 33.10
N LEU A 37 7.60 -25.02 32.00
CA LEU A 37 7.93 -23.60 31.91
C LEU A 37 6.79 -22.69 32.43
N SER A 38 5.70 -23.26 32.94
CA SER A 38 4.62 -22.48 33.55
C SER A 38 5.06 -21.80 34.85
N ASP A 39 4.55 -20.60 35.09
CA ASP A 39 4.75 -19.82 36.31
C ASP A 39 3.42 -19.13 36.71
N PRO A 40 3.38 -18.34 37.81
CA PRO A 40 2.14 -17.66 38.23
C PRO A 40 1.53 -16.68 37.21
N ASP A 41 2.34 -16.12 36.31
CA ASP A 41 1.94 -15.10 35.34
C ASP A 41 1.71 -15.71 33.94
N ARG A 42 2.22 -16.92 33.69
CA ARG A 42 2.10 -17.64 32.41
C ARG A 42 1.78 -19.12 32.60
N ALA A 43 0.62 -19.54 32.10
CA ALA A 43 0.25 -20.95 31.99
C ALA A 43 0.62 -21.50 30.60
N ILE A 44 1.39 -22.58 30.55
CA ILE A 44 1.77 -23.30 29.32
C ILE A 44 1.14 -24.68 29.34
N GLU A 45 0.45 -25.03 28.25
CA GLU A 45 -0.12 -26.36 28.06
C GLU A 45 0.99 -27.38 27.74
N PRO A 46 0.78 -28.68 28.05
CA PRO A 46 1.64 -29.72 27.51
C PRO A 46 1.71 -29.62 25.98
N GLY A 47 2.92 -29.67 25.43
CA GLY A 47 3.08 -29.60 23.98
C GLY A 47 2.54 -30.86 23.31
N VAL A 48 1.98 -30.68 22.12
CA VAL A 48 1.44 -31.78 21.31
C VAL A 48 2.33 -31.98 20.10
N LEU A 49 2.85 -33.20 19.93
CA LEU A 49 3.53 -33.59 18.71
C LEU A 49 2.50 -33.76 17.59
N VAL A 50 2.69 -33.03 16.50
CA VAL A 50 1.85 -33.05 15.30
C VAL A 50 2.63 -33.75 14.20
N GLU A 51 2.03 -34.78 13.62
CA GLU A 51 2.61 -35.50 12.47
C GLU A 51 2.70 -34.59 11.24
N ALA A 52 3.65 -34.88 10.36
CA ALA A 52 3.81 -34.15 9.11
C ALA A 52 2.55 -34.26 8.23
N SER A 53 2.17 -33.17 7.57
CA SER A 53 1.01 -33.12 6.68
C SER A 53 1.24 -32.10 5.56
N GLY A 54 1.28 -32.57 4.31
CA GLY A 54 1.56 -31.70 3.16
C GLY A 54 2.96 -31.10 3.23
N GLU A 55 3.06 -29.79 3.08
CA GLU A 55 4.27 -28.96 3.21
C GLU A 55 4.56 -28.54 4.67
N VAL A 56 3.81 -29.08 5.65
CA VAL A 56 4.07 -28.84 7.08
C VAL A 56 4.81 -30.05 7.66
N PRO A 57 6.06 -29.88 8.15
CA PRO A 57 6.83 -30.98 8.70
C PRO A 57 6.27 -31.38 10.07
N ALA A 58 6.68 -32.55 10.57
CA ALA A 58 6.36 -32.96 11.93
C ALA A 58 6.91 -31.92 12.91
N HIS A 59 6.08 -31.48 13.85
CA HIS A 59 6.43 -30.37 14.74
C HIS A 59 5.81 -30.52 16.13
N CYS A 60 6.43 -29.92 17.13
CA CYS A 60 5.82 -29.71 18.43
C CYS A 60 4.97 -28.43 18.38
N ARG A 61 3.71 -28.51 18.82
CA ARG A 61 2.84 -27.35 19.01
C ARG A 61 2.56 -27.12 20.48
N VAL A 62 2.85 -25.92 20.96
CA VAL A 62 2.66 -25.48 22.35
C VAL A 62 1.71 -24.29 22.37
N ARG A 63 0.77 -24.29 23.31
CA ARG A 63 -0.14 -23.18 23.56
C ARG A 63 0.01 -22.70 24.99
N GLY A 64 -0.31 -21.44 25.22
CA GLY A 64 -0.32 -20.88 26.55
C GLY A 64 -1.12 -19.60 26.67
N VAL A 65 -1.23 -19.14 27.91
CA VAL A 65 -1.91 -17.90 28.27
C VAL A 65 -1.03 -17.11 29.23
N ILE A 66 -0.79 -15.84 28.93
CA ILE A 66 -0.07 -14.88 29.77
C ILE A 66 -1.08 -13.91 30.38
N ASP A 67 -0.93 -13.58 31.66
CA ASP A 67 -1.80 -12.67 32.42
C ASP A 67 -3.30 -13.05 32.32
N GLY A 68 -3.59 -14.35 32.15
CA GLY A 68 -4.94 -14.90 32.01
C GLY A 68 -5.73 -14.45 30.77
N THR A 69 -5.13 -13.69 29.84
CA THR A 69 -5.85 -13.10 28.69
C THR A 69 -5.10 -13.21 27.36
N ILE A 70 -3.77 -13.16 27.37
CA ILE A 70 -2.95 -13.15 26.16
C ILE A 70 -2.69 -14.59 25.75
N ARG A 71 -3.43 -15.09 24.77
CA ARG A 71 -3.18 -16.43 24.22
C ARG A 71 -2.06 -16.36 23.21
N PHE A 72 -1.23 -17.38 23.20
CA PHE A 72 -0.15 -17.53 22.24
C PHE A 72 0.03 -18.99 21.83
N GLU A 73 0.63 -19.17 20.67
CA GLU A 73 1.00 -20.49 20.15
C GLU A 73 2.45 -20.43 19.64
N VAL A 74 3.17 -21.52 19.86
CA VAL A 74 4.54 -21.74 19.40
C VAL A 74 4.61 -23.10 18.72
N THR A 75 5.25 -23.17 17.58
CA THR A 75 5.46 -24.38 16.80
C THR A 75 6.93 -24.54 16.47
N MET A 76 7.44 -25.76 16.64
CA MET A 76 8.87 -26.06 16.53
C MET A 76 9.03 -27.32 15.69
N PRO A 77 9.64 -27.26 14.49
CA PRO A 77 9.82 -28.46 13.68
C PRO A 77 10.71 -29.47 14.43
N VAL A 78 10.35 -30.75 14.38
CA VAL A 78 11.08 -31.80 15.11
C VAL A 78 12.54 -31.87 14.65
N ASP A 79 12.75 -31.70 13.35
CA ASP A 79 14.04 -31.68 12.67
C ASP A 79 14.13 -30.46 11.74
N GLY A 80 15.35 -30.08 11.34
CA GLY A 80 15.55 -29.04 10.32
C GLY A 80 15.57 -27.60 10.83
N TRP A 81 15.37 -27.36 12.14
CA TRP A 81 15.52 -26.03 12.73
C TRP A 81 16.94 -25.49 12.56
N ARG A 82 17.05 -24.22 12.16
CA ARG A 82 18.33 -23.54 11.87
C ARG A 82 18.74 -22.52 12.94
N GLY A 83 18.06 -22.52 14.09
CA GLY A 83 18.26 -21.49 15.11
C GLY A 83 17.44 -20.23 14.89
N ARG A 84 16.46 -20.25 13.97
CA ARG A 84 15.65 -19.10 13.59
C ARG A 84 14.27 -19.14 14.25
N MET A 85 13.78 -18.00 14.70
CA MET A 85 12.40 -17.81 15.14
C MET A 85 11.69 -16.82 14.21
N MET A 86 10.45 -17.09 13.80
CA MET A 86 9.57 -16.11 13.16
C MET A 86 8.35 -15.86 14.03
N PHE A 87 8.11 -14.60 14.41
CA PHE A 87 6.87 -14.19 15.04
C PHE A 87 5.92 -13.57 14.01
N HIS A 88 4.70 -14.08 13.91
CA HIS A 88 3.67 -13.49 13.08
C HIS A 88 2.77 -12.58 13.93
N ALA A 89 2.80 -11.28 13.65
CA ALA A 89 1.91 -10.30 14.23
C ALA A 89 0.64 -10.15 13.40
N VAL A 90 -0.53 -10.27 14.06
CA VAL A 90 -1.82 -10.40 13.39
C VAL A 90 -2.45 -9.04 13.06
N GLY A 91 -3.02 -8.92 11.86
CA GLY A 91 -3.78 -7.76 11.38
C GLY A 91 -5.17 -7.57 12.01
N GLY A 92 -5.89 -6.54 11.56
CA GLY A 92 -7.21 -6.16 12.09
C GLY A 92 -7.19 -5.81 13.58
N SER A 93 -8.31 -5.97 14.27
CA SER A 93 -8.37 -5.74 15.73
C SER A 93 -7.70 -6.85 16.57
N ALA A 94 -7.00 -7.81 15.93
CA ALA A 94 -6.53 -9.08 16.48
C ALA A 94 -7.60 -9.78 17.38
N GLY A 95 -7.26 -10.90 18.01
CA GLY A 95 -8.23 -11.76 18.70
C GLY A 95 -8.25 -13.21 18.21
N ARG A 96 -7.24 -13.58 17.42
CA ARG A 96 -6.97 -14.91 16.89
C ARG A 96 -5.47 -15.15 16.82
N ILE A 97 -5.05 -16.40 16.95
CA ILE A 97 -3.69 -16.82 16.63
C ILE A 97 -3.52 -16.76 15.10
N GLY A 98 -2.44 -16.13 14.64
CA GLY A 98 -2.04 -16.07 13.25
C GLY A 98 -1.39 -17.38 12.79
N ASP A 99 -0.77 -17.32 11.62
CA ASP A 99 0.02 -18.43 11.10
C ASP A 99 1.26 -18.72 11.97
N THR A 100 1.44 -20.00 12.27
CA THR A 100 2.53 -20.58 13.04
C THR A 100 3.14 -21.78 12.31
N THR A 101 2.91 -22.00 11.03
CA THR A 101 3.38 -23.24 10.37
C THR A 101 4.11 -23.02 9.04
N SER A 102 4.01 -21.83 8.46
CA SER A 102 4.51 -21.54 7.11
C SER A 102 5.99 -21.78 6.87
N LEU A 103 6.83 -21.32 7.80
CA LEU A 103 8.29 -21.29 7.62
C LEU A 103 9.00 -22.45 8.34
N LEU A 104 8.26 -23.47 8.77
CA LEU A 104 8.84 -24.61 9.48
C LEU A 104 9.83 -25.39 8.59
N GLU A 105 9.54 -25.56 7.29
CA GLU A 105 10.46 -26.20 6.34
C GLU A 105 11.69 -25.34 6.03
N ASP A 106 11.58 -24.02 6.15
CA ASP A 106 12.68 -23.05 5.99
C ASP A 106 13.62 -22.97 7.21
N GLY A 107 13.36 -23.80 8.22
CA GLY A 107 14.18 -23.94 9.42
C GLY A 107 13.84 -22.93 10.51
N PHE A 108 12.64 -22.36 10.50
CA PHE A 108 12.13 -21.53 11.58
C PHE A 108 11.35 -22.35 12.60
N ALA A 109 11.43 -21.96 13.87
CA ALA A 109 10.33 -22.14 14.81
C ALA A 109 9.42 -20.92 14.70
N MET A 110 8.10 -21.07 14.84
CA MET A 110 7.16 -19.97 14.66
C MET A 110 6.33 -19.69 15.89
N ALA A 111 5.89 -18.45 16.04
CA ALA A 111 4.99 -18.06 17.13
C ALA A 111 4.01 -16.96 16.70
N SER A 112 2.86 -16.90 17.38
CA SER A 112 1.88 -15.84 17.22
C SER A 112 1.08 -15.65 18.51
N THR A 113 0.45 -14.48 18.66
CA THR A 113 -0.50 -14.17 19.74
C THR A 113 -1.85 -13.72 19.19
N ASP A 114 -2.89 -13.86 20.01
CA ASP A 114 -4.21 -13.26 19.75
C ASP A 114 -4.32 -11.80 20.18
N ALA A 115 -3.25 -11.24 20.73
CA ALA A 115 -3.15 -9.87 21.22
C ALA A 115 -3.95 -9.55 22.50
N GLY A 116 -4.44 -10.55 23.24
CA GLY A 116 -5.01 -10.35 24.58
C GLY A 116 -6.53 -10.39 24.68
N HIS A 117 -7.25 -10.83 23.64
CA HIS A 117 -8.70 -10.99 23.64
C HIS A 117 -9.15 -12.03 22.60
N GLU A 118 -10.43 -12.41 22.60
CA GLU A 118 -10.98 -13.30 21.57
C GLU A 118 -11.87 -12.53 20.58
N GLY A 119 -11.60 -12.69 19.29
CA GLY A 119 -12.31 -11.98 18.21
C GLY A 119 -13.64 -12.62 17.77
N ASN A 120 -14.08 -13.71 18.40
CA ASN A 120 -15.30 -14.44 18.03
C ASN A 120 -16.55 -14.01 18.82
N ALA A 121 -16.45 -12.92 19.60
CA ALA A 121 -17.59 -12.38 20.33
C ALA A 121 -18.64 -11.78 19.35
N PRO A 122 -19.94 -11.75 19.72
CA PRO A 122 -20.98 -11.09 18.90
C PRO A 122 -20.66 -9.63 18.55
N ASP A 123 -19.87 -8.97 19.39
CA ASP A 123 -19.21 -7.69 19.16
C ASP A 123 -17.71 -7.87 19.38
N ALA A 124 -16.98 -8.23 18.32
CA ALA A 124 -15.55 -8.51 18.36
C ALA A 124 -14.70 -7.29 18.78
N ASN A 125 -15.25 -6.08 18.69
CA ASN A 125 -14.56 -4.84 19.03
C ASN A 125 -14.90 -4.31 20.44
N ALA A 126 -15.79 -4.98 21.18
CA ALA A 126 -16.16 -4.56 22.54
C ALA A 126 -14.97 -4.50 23.51
N PHE A 127 -13.85 -5.18 23.22
CA PHE A 127 -12.63 -5.14 24.02
C PHE A 127 -12.04 -3.72 24.12
N PHE A 128 -12.34 -2.81 23.18
CA PHE A 128 -11.94 -1.40 23.25
C PHE A 128 -12.47 -0.66 24.50
N ARG A 129 -13.46 -1.22 25.19
CA ARG A 129 -13.95 -0.70 26.49
C ARG A 129 -13.00 -1.03 27.65
N ASP A 130 -12.22 -2.09 27.53
CA ASP A 130 -11.27 -2.54 28.54
C ASP A 130 -9.87 -1.99 28.27
N ARG A 131 -9.38 -1.15 29.19
CA ARG A 131 -8.07 -0.51 29.05
C ARG A 131 -6.92 -1.51 29.03
N LEU A 132 -7.00 -2.62 29.77
CA LEU A 132 -5.95 -3.63 29.76
C LEU A 132 -5.92 -4.38 28.42
N ALA A 133 -7.09 -4.71 27.87
CA ALA A 133 -7.19 -5.33 26.55
C ALA A 133 -6.63 -4.41 25.45
N VAL A 134 -6.96 -3.11 25.49
CA VAL A 134 -6.40 -2.12 24.56
C VAL A 134 -4.88 -1.98 24.70
N ILE A 135 -4.34 -2.07 25.92
CA ILE A 135 -2.89 -2.06 26.17
C ILE A 135 -2.23 -3.35 25.65
N ASN A 136 -2.88 -4.51 25.83
CA ASN A 136 -2.39 -5.78 25.33
C ASN A 136 -2.32 -5.78 23.79
N TYR A 137 -3.41 -5.37 23.14
CA TYR A 137 -3.49 -5.17 21.69
C TYR A 137 -2.48 -4.12 21.20
N GLY A 138 -2.32 -3.04 21.95
CA GLY A 138 -1.45 -1.94 21.61
C GLY A 138 0.03 -2.32 21.56
N TYR A 139 0.56 -2.98 22.60
CA TYR A 139 2.01 -3.24 22.66
C TYR A 139 2.47 -4.37 23.60
N ARG A 140 1.66 -4.84 24.56
CA ARG A 140 2.17 -5.84 25.53
C ARG A 140 2.16 -7.26 24.97
N ALA A 141 1.12 -7.65 24.26
CA ALA A 141 0.91 -9.05 23.93
C ALA A 141 2.02 -9.62 23.03
N VAL A 142 2.40 -8.90 21.98
CA VAL A 142 3.47 -9.32 21.07
C VAL A 142 4.79 -9.52 21.80
N HIS A 143 5.19 -8.56 22.66
CA HIS A 143 6.41 -8.65 23.46
C HIS A 143 6.38 -9.85 24.41
N LEU A 144 5.35 -9.97 25.24
CA LEU A 144 5.26 -11.02 26.25
C LEU A 144 5.22 -12.42 25.62
N SER A 145 4.48 -12.57 24.52
CA SER A 145 4.44 -13.83 23.76
C SER A 145 5.77 -14.14 23.08
N THR A 146 6.53 -13.13 22.67
CA THR A 146 7.88 -13.31 22.08
C THR A 146 8.88 -13.79 23.10
N VAL A 147 8.90 -13.17 24.29
CA VAL A 147 9.75 -13.62 25.40
C VAL A 147 9.42 -15.08 25.75
N ALA A 148 8.13 -15.41 25.84
CA ALA A 148 7.71 -16.78 26.11
C ALA A 148 8.10 -17.77 25.01
N ALA A 149 7.91 -17.38 23.74
CA ALA A 149 8.28 -18.22 22.60
C ALA A 149 9.78 -18.52 22.57
N LYS A 150 10.63 -17.50 22.77
CA LYS A 150 12.09 -17.69 22.81
C LYS A 150 12.51 -18.70 23.87
N GLU A 151 11.91 -18.65 25.06
CA GLU A 151 12.19 -19.58 26.15
C GLU A 151 11.72 -21.01 25.83
N ILE A 152 10.51 -21.16 25.29
CA ILE A 152 9.95 -22.46 24.89
C ILE A 152 10.82 -23.11 23.80
N ILE A 153 11.22 -22.34 22.80
CA ILE A 153 12.10 -22.80 21.72
C ILE A 153 13.45 -23.24 22.28
N GLY A 154 14.05 -22.42 23.15
CA GLY A 154 15.32 -22.75 23.81
C GLY A 154 15.25 -24.04 24.63
N ALA A 155 14.17 -24.25 25.38
CA ALA A 155 13.96 -25.47 26.15
C ALA A 155 13.74 -26.72 25.27
N PHE A 156 13.06 -26.57 24.13
CA PHE A 156 12.77 -27.68 23.22
C PHE A 156 14.01 -28.17 22.48
N TYR A 157 14.88 -27.26 22.02
CA TYR A 157 16.09 -27.62 21.28
C TYR A 157 17.35 -27.76 22.14
N GLY A 158 17.34 -27.21 23.36
CA GLY A 158 18.52 -27.18 24.23
C GLY A 158 19.58 -26.15 23.80
N GLU A 159 19.24 -25.25 22.86
CA GLU A 159 20.07 -24.11 22.47
C GLU A 159 19.19 -22.88 22.25
N ASP A 160 19.74 -21.69 22.53
CA ASP A 160 19.04 -20.42 22.33
C ASP A 160 18.84 -20.11 20.83
N ASN A 161 17.83 -19.29 20.54
CA ASN A 161 17.60 -18.73 19.21
C ASN A 161 18.84 -17.94 18.75
N ARG A 162 19.35 -18.27 17.55
CA ARG A 162 20.44 -17.50 16.90
C ARG A 162 19.92 -16.19 16.33
N HIS A 163 18.75 -16.23 15.71
CA HIS A 163 18.08 -15.07 15.12
C HIS A 163 16.58 -15.11 15.39
N ALA A 164 15.99 -13.95 15.67
CA ALA A 164 14.55 -13.78 15.81
C ALA A 164 14.03 -12.75 14.82
N TYR A 165 12.96 -13.12 14.11
CA TYR A 165 12.33 -12.31 13.09
C TYR A 165 10.87 -12.02 13.47
N ILE A 166 10.34 -10.90 13.01
CA ILE A 166 8.91 -10.58 13.10
C ILE A 166 8.37 -10.14 11.75
N TRP A 167 7.18 -10.61 11.42
CA TRP A 167 6.46 -10.21 10.23
C TRP A 167 4.99 -9.93 10.56
N GLY A 168 4.40 -8.97 9.86
CA GLY A 168 2.96 -8.77 9.86
C GLY A 168 2.54 -7.66 8.91
N CYS A 169 1.28 -7.70 8.49
CA CYS A 169 0.68 -6.65 7.66
C CYS A 169 -0.50 -5.96 8.38
N SER A 170 -0.82 -4.70 8.04
CA SER A 170 -1.90 -3.93 8.65
C SER A 170 -1.61 -3.59 10.13
N ASN A 171 -2.52 -3.92 11.05
CA ASN A 171 -2.20 -3.92 12.49
C ASN A 171 -0.97 -4.80 12.83
N GLY A 172 -0.71 -5.86 12.06
CA GLY A 172 0.51 -6.66 12.21
C GLY A 172 1.76 -5.84 11.89
N GLY A 173 1.72 -5.01 10.84
CA GLY A 173 2.81 -4.09 10.50
C GLY A 173 2.99 -3.01 11.57
N ARG A 174 1.89 -2.48 12.14
CA ARG A 174 1.95 -1.58 13.30
C ARG A 174 2.62 -2.25 14.50
N ALA A 175 2.23 -3.49 14.79
CA ALA A 175 2.80 -4.28 15.89
C ALA A 175 4.29 -4.58 15.67
N VAL A 176 4.73 -4.82 14.43
CA VAL A 176 6.15 -4.91 14.05
C VAL A 176 6.86 -3.62 14.45
N LEU A 177 6.45 -2.47 13.91
CA LEU A 177 7.11 -1.19 14.20
C LEU A 177 7.09 -0.86 15.70
N ASN A 178 6.00 -1.16 16.38
CA ASN A 178 5.86 -0.99 17.82
C ASN A 178 6.88 -1.83 18.60
N ALA A 179 7.07 -3.10 18.21
CA ALA A 179 8.06 -3.98 18.83
C ALA A 179 9.47 -3.45 18.65
N LEU A 180 9.83 -2.93 17.48
CA LEU A 180 11.15 -2.35 17.24
C LEU A 180 11.40 -1.09 18.06
N LEU A 181 10.40 -0.22 18.20
CA LEU A 181 10.52 1.02 18.96
C LEU A 181 10.55 0.80 20.47
N ARG A 182 9.73 -0.14 20.98
CA ARG A 182 9.56 -0.34 22.43
C ARG A 182 10.43 -1.46 23.00
N TYR A 183 10.64 -2.51 22.21
CA TYR A 183 11.38 -3.71 22.58
C TYR A 183 12.45 -4.06 21.53
N PRO A 184 13.38 -3.14 21.25
CA PRO A 184 14.37 -3.27 20.17
C PRO A 184 15.36 -4.46 20.31
N ALA A 185 15.25 -5.30 21.34
CA ALA A 185 16.03 -6.52 21.52
C ALA A 185 15.22 -7.80 21.23
N ASP A 186 13.93 -7.66 20.91
CA ASP A 186 13.06 -8.80 20.64
C ASP A 186 13.36 -9.45 19.29
N TYR A 187 13.84 -8.70 18.31
CA TYR A 187 14.08 -9.19 16.95
C TYR A 187 15.33 -8.60 16.33
N ASP A 188 15.95 -9.37 15.45
CA ASP A 188 17.11 -8.99 14.63
C ASP A 188 16.67 -8.54 13.23
N GLY A 189 15.57 -9.10 12.71
CA GLY A 189 15.01 -8.76 11.41
C GLY A 189 13.51 -8.57 11.45
N ALA A 190 12.99 -7.61 10.69
CA ALA A 190 11.58 -7.29 10.69
C ALA A 190 11.04 -6.99 9.30
N VAL A 191 9.79 -7.41 9.04
CA VAL A 191 9.05 -7.05 7.84
C VAL A 191 7.69 -6.48 8.24
N ALA A 192 7.49 -5.18 7.99
CA ALA A 192 6.24 -4.47 8.28
C ALA A 192 5.48 -4.17 6.98
N GLY A 193 4.41 -4.91 6.73
CA GLY A 193 3.48 -4.63 5.64
C GLY A 193 2.41 -3.64 6.03
N ALA A 194 2.15 -2.66 5.17
CA ALA A 194 1.11 -1.66 5.31
C ALA A 194 0.77 -1.30 6.78
N PRO A 195 1.72 -0.74 7.55
CA PRO A 195 1.57 -0.64 8.99
C PRO A 195 0.50 0.39 9.38
N ALA A 196 -0.48 -0.02 10.18
CA ALA A 196 -1.57 0.83 10.66
C ALA A 196 -1.14 1.75 11.82
N THR A 197 -0.24 2.71 11.59
CA THR A 197 0.35 3.57 12.64
C THR A 197 -0.66 4.48 13.34
N ASP A 198 -1.62 5.04 12.60
CA ASP A 198 -2.60 6.01 13.10
C ASP A 198 -4.05 5.49 13.03
N GLN A 199 -4.35 4.41 13.77
CA GLN A 199 -5.68 3.81 13.75
C GLN A 199 -6.76 4.75 14.30
N MET A 200 -6.49 5.41 15.42
CA MET A 200 -7.47 6.22 16.15
C MET A 200 -7.57 7.62 15.56
N ARG A 201 -6.43 8.21 15.19
CA ARG A 201 -6.35 9.55 14.57
C ARG A 201 -6.80 9.59 13.12
N GLU A 202 -6.56 8.53 12.35
CA GLU A 202 -6.81 8.53 10.90
C GLU A 202 -7.82 7.48 10.46
N LEU A 203 -7.59 6.19 10.72
CA LEU A 203 -8.40 5.12 10.16
C LEU A 203 -9.88 5.16 10.62
N LEU A 204 -10.13 5.41 11.91
CA LEU A 204 -11.50 5.45 12.44
C LEU A 204 -12.29 6.68 11.95
N PRO A 205 -11.76 7.92 12.00
CA PRO A 205 -12.44 9.06 11.38
C PRO A 205 -12.68 8.90 9.88
N TRP A 206 -11.71 8.32 9.15
CA TRP A 206 -11.87 7.94 7.75
C TRP A 206 -13.02 6.96 7.54
N SER A 207 -13.08 5.89 8.34
CA SER A 207 -14.16 4.88 8.28
C SER A 207 -15.53 5.50 8.55
N VAL A 208 -15.64 6.40 9.53
CA VAL A 208 -16.90 7.12 9.82
C VAL A 208 -17.31 8.01 8.65
N ALA A 209 -16.37 8.75 8.06
CA ALA A 209 -16.63 9.60 6.91
C ALA A 209 -17.11 8.79 5.69
N THR A 210 -16.37 7.74 5.33
CA THR A 210 -16.69 6.85 4.21
C THR A 210 -18.04 6.15 4.42
N ALA A 211 -18.34 5.66 5.63
CA ALA A 211 -19.64 5.05 5.93
C ALA A 211 -20.80 6.06 5.79
N ARG A 212 -20.60 7.33 6.16
CA ARG A 212 -21.59 8.40 5.97
C ARG A 212 -21.81 8.71 4.48
N LEU A 213 -20.72 8.84 3.71
CA LEU A 213 -20.79 9.05 2.25
C LEU A 213 -21.54 7.91 1.56
N GLN A 214 -21.17 6.67 1.87
CA GLN A 214 -21.79 5.49 1.29
C GLN A 214 -23.29 5.38 1.64
N ARG A 215 -23.71 5.74 2.86
CA ARG A 215 -25.14 5.77 3.23
C ARG A 215 -25.92 6.88 2.52
N ALA A 216 -25.29 8.02 2.26
CA ALA A 216 -25.93 9.16 1.60
C ALA A 216 -26.09 8.93 0.10
N ASN A 217 -25.01 8.53 -0.57
CA ASN A 217 -24.97 8.31 -2.01
C ASN A 217 -24.14 7.03 -2.31
N PRO A 218 -24.79 5.85 -2.35
CA PRO A 218 -24.08 4.58 -2.44
C PRO A 218 -23.37 4.37 -3.77
N LEU A 219 -22.08 4.05 -3.71
CA LEU A 219 -21.39 3.37 -4.80
C LEU A 219 -21.84 1.91 -4.86
N THR A 220 -21.92 1.37 -6.08
CA THR A 220 -22.23 -0.05 -6.34
C THR A 220 -21.03 -0.73 -7.00
N PRO A 221 -21.00 -2.08 -7.07
CA PRO A 221 -19.97 -2.78 -7.84
C PRO A 221 -19.84 -2.29 -9.29
N GLU A 222 -20.96 -1.94 -9.95
CA GLU A 222 -20.94 -1.36 -11.30
C GLU A 222 -20.33 0.04 -11.31
N SER A 223 -20.53 0.81 -10.24
CA SER A 223 -19.90 2.13 -10.08
C SER A 223 -18.39 1.99 -9.93
N LEU A 224 -17.93 1.02 -9.13
CA LEU A 224 -16.50 0.73 -8.95
C LEU A 224 -15.83 0.30 -10.26
N ALA A 225 -16.48 -0.55 -11.05
CA ALA A 225 -15.98 -0.96 -12.36
C ALA A 225 -15.85 0.22 -13.34
N LEU A 226 -16.80 1.18 -13.32
CA LEU A 226 -16.71 2.39 -14.13
C LEU A 226 -15.56 3.30 -13.68
N LEU A 227 -15.36 3.43 -12.36
CA LEU A 227 -14.28 4.23 -11.79
C LEU A 227 -12.90 3.63 -12.12
N GLU A 228 -12.74 2.31 -12.01
CA GLU A 228 -11.50 1.59 -12.34
C GLU A 228 -11.15 1.71 -13.84
N ALA A 229 -12.13 1.48 -14.71
CA ALA A 229 -11.93 1.63 -16.14
C ALA A 229 -11.51 3.07 -16.49
N ASN A 230 -12.12 4.05 -15.83
CA ASN A 230 -11.78 5.45 -16.01
C ASN A 230 -10.39 5.80 -15.45
N SER A 231 -10.05 5.40 -14.22
CA SER A 231 -8.75 5.70 -13.61
C SER A 231 -7.59 5.17 -14.45
N ARG A 232 -7.67 3.91 -14.89
CA ARG A 232 -6.67 3.31 -15.78
C ARG A 232 -6.63 4.01 -17.14
N ASN A 233 -7.78 4.31 -17.75
CA ASN A 233 -7.80 5.05 -19.01
C ASN A 233 -7.19 6.45 -18.89
N ARG A 234 -7.26 7.09 -17.72
CA ARG A 234 -6.71 8.43 -17.50
C ARG A 234 -5.23 8.42 -17.11
N CYS A 235 -4.76 7.35 -16.46
CA CYS A 235 -3.50 7.40 -15.71
C CYS A 235 -2.52 6.22 -15.92
N ASP A 236 -2.91 5.13 -16.58
CA ASP A 236 -2.03 3.96 -16.84
C ASP A 236 -0.72 4.38 -17.51
N LEU A 237 -0.81 5.16 -18.59
CA LEU A 237 0.34 5.61 -19.38
C LEU A 237 1.32 6.58 -18.68
N LEU A 238 1.07 6.96 -17.42
CA LEU A 238 1.91 7.94 -16.71
C LEU A 238 3.32 7.42 -16.43
N ASP A 239 3.49 6.11 -16.25
CA ASP A 239 4.80 5.47 -16.11
C ASP A 239 5.49 5.14 -17.46
N GLY A 240 4.82 5.48 -18.57
CA GLY A 240 5.30 5.22 -19.92
C GLY A 240 5.05 3.81 -20.45
N LEU A 241 4.21 3.03 -19.77
CA LEU A 241 3.72 1.72 -20.17
C LEU A 241 2.19 1.72 -20.11
N GLU A 242 1.53 1.04 -21.06
CA GLU A 242 0.08 0.87 -21.06
C GLU A 242 -0.18 -0.60 -20.77
N ASP A 243 -0.32 -0.94 -19.50
CA ASP A 243 -0.45 -2.32 -19.05
C ASP A 243 -1.57 -2.54 -18.04
N GLY A 244 -2.43 -1.53 -17.82
CA GLY A 244 -3.52 -1.57 -16.88
C GLY A 244 -3.07 -1.39 -15.42
N VAL A 245 -1.82 -1.04 -15.16
CA VAL A 245 -1.30 -0.70 -13.84
C VAL A 245 -0.90 0.76 -13.84
N ILE A 246 -1.43 1.55 -12.91
CA ILE A 246 -0.93 2.91 -12.71
C ILE A 246 0.39 2.81 -11.92
N GLY A 247 1.53 2.75 -12.62
CA GLY A 247 2.86 2.62 -12.00
C GLY A 247 3.38 3.89 -11.33
N LEU A 248 2.84 5.06 -11.70
CA LEU A 248 3.07 6.35 -11.04
C LEU A 248 1.78 6.93 -10.42
N PRO A 249 1.22 6.29 -9.39
CA PRO A 249 -0.09 6.66 -8.86
C PRO A 249 -0.14 8.07 -8.25
N LYS A 250 0.99 8.57 -7.73
CA LYS A 250 1.11 9.96 -7.25
C LYS A 250 0.92 11.02 -8.34
N ALA A 251 1.22 10.69 -9.59
CA ALA A 251 1.03 11.61 -10.71
C ALA A 251 -0.44 11.68 -11.17
N CYS A 252 -1.26 10.68 -10.80
CA CYS A 252 -2.67 10.63 -11.14
C CYS A 252 -3.52 11.44 -10.15
N THR A 253 -3.82 12.71 -10.48
CA THR A 253 -4.65 13.55 -9.60
C THR A 253 -6.14 13.31 -9.83
N THR A 254 -6.99 13.64 -8.84
CA THR A 254 -8.47 13.55 -8.98
C THR A 254 -9.00 14.35 -10.17
N ASP A 255 -8.38 15.48 -10.49
CA ASP A 255 -8.79 16.29 -11.66
C ASP A 255 -8.56 15.54 -12.98
N MET A 256 -7.50 14.75 -13.08
CA MET A 256 -7.22 13.92 -14.25
C MET A 256 -8.29 12.86 -14.47
N LEU A 257 -8.96 12.42 -13.41
CA LEU A 257 -10.03 11.43 -13.51
C LEU A 257 -11.26 11.98 -14.23
N ARG A 258 -11.46 13.31 -14.29
CA ARG A 258 -12.62 13.93 -14.96
C ARG A 258 -13.95 13.23 -14.65
N LEU A 259 -14.24 12.99 -13.37
CA LEU A 259 -15.36 12.15 -12.93
C LEU A 259 -16.74 12.57 -13.49
N GLU A 260 -16.92 13.85 -13.86
CA GLU A 260 -18.15 14.33 -14.51
C GLU A 260 -18.40 13.71 -15.89
N ASP A 261 -17.38 13.21 -16.58
CA ASP A 261 -17.55 12.51 -17.87
C ASP A 261 -18.29 11.17 -17.69
N LEU A 262 -18.27 10.62 -16.47
CA LEU A 262 -19.01 9.41 -16.13
C LEU A 262 -20.47 9.70 -15.78
N ARG A 263 -20.90 10.97 -15.74
CA ARG A 263 -22.22 11.34 -15.27
C ARG A 263 -23.33 10.79 -16.16
N CYS A 264 -24.39 10.32 -15.51
CA CYS A 264 -25.60 9.92 -16.22
C CYS A 264 -26.30 11.13 -16.86
N GLU A 265 -26.64 10.99 -18.13
CA GLU A 265 -27.63 11.84 -18.80
C GLU A 265 -29.01 11.69 -18.13
N GLU A 266 -29.87 12.70 -18.33
CA GLU A 266 -31.20 12.73 -17.73
C GLU A 266 -32.02 11.48 -18.12
N GLY A 267 -32.47 10.73 -17.12
CA GLY A 267 -33.25 9.50 -17.31
C GLY A 267 -32.43 8.23 -17.56
N ARG A 268 -31.09 8.31 -17.67
CA ARG A 268 -30.19 7.14 -17.73
C ARG A 268 -29.68 6.79 -16.32
N THR A 269 -29.58 5.51 -16.02
CA THR A 269 -29.09 5.02 -14.70
C THR A 269 -28.12 3.84 -14.81
N ALA A 270 -27.71 3.48 -16.04
CA ALA A 270 -26.87 2.32 -16.29
C ALA A 270 -25.67 2.69 -17.18
N GLY A 271 -24.49 2.16 -16.83
CA GLY A 271 -23.22 2.45 -17.50
C GLY A 271 -22.74 3.90 -17.32
N CYS A 272 -23.14 4.54 -16.22
CA CYS A 272 -22.81 5.90 -15.83
C CYS A 272 -23.00 6.05 -14.30
N LEU A 273 -22.51 7.15 -13.73
CA LEU A 273 -22.62 7.49 -12.32
C LEU A 273 -23.65 8.60 -12.12
N THR A 274 -24.46 8.49 -11.07
CA THR A 274 -25.31 9.60 -10.62
C THR A 274 -24.46 10.74 -10.04
N ALA A 275 -25.03 11.94 -9.96
CA ALA A 275 -24.33 13.08 -9.35
C ALA A 275 -23.86 12.80 -7.91
N GLY A 276 -24.69 12.12 -7.11
CA GLY A 276 -24.31 11.72 -5.75
C GLY A 276 -23.19 10.69 -5.71
N GLN A 277 -23.15 9.74 -6.65
CA GLN A 277 -22.05 8.78 -6.74
C GLN A 277 -20.73 9.44 -7.13
N ILE A 278 -20.78 10.43 -8.02
CA ILE A 278 -19.61 11.26 -8.35
C ILE A 278 -19.12 12.04 -7.12
N GLU A 279 -20.04 12.60 -6.33
CA GLU A 279 -19.70 13.28 -5.07
C GLU A 279 -19.01 12.34 -4.09
N THR A 280 -19.56 11.13 -3.86
CA THR A 280 -18.95 10.12 -3.00
C THR A 280 -17.56 9.72 -3.50
N ALA A 281 -17.42 9.40 -4.79
CA ALA A 281 -16.14 9.01 -5.38
C ALA A 281 -15.10 10.13 -5.25
N ARG A 282 -15.48 11.37 -5.57
CA ARG A 282 -14.60 12.54 -5.44
C ARG A 282 -14.13 12.74 -4.00
N ALA A 283 -15.03 12.65 -3.02
CA ALA A 283 -14.66 12.77 -1.61
C ALA A 283 -13.68 11.66 -1.14
N ILE A 284 -13.79 10.46 -1.70
CA ILE A 284 -12.85 9.37 -1.41
C ILE A 284 -11.46 9.64 -2.00
N TYR A 285 -11.39 10.15 -3.24
CA TYR A 285 -10.11 10.50 -3.88
C TYR A 285 -9.43 11.75 -3.31
N ASP A 286 -10.22 12.74 -2.88
CA ASP A 286 -9.67 14.01 -2.36
C ASP A 286 -9.31 13.90 -0.87
N GLY A 287 -9.99 13.02 -0.13
CA GLY A 287 -9.83 12.87 1.31
C GLY A 287 -10.65 13.88 2.12
N ILE A 288 -10.28 14.05 3.39
CA ILE A 288 -11.01 14.92 4.33
C ILE A 288 -10.18 16.19 4.55
N SER A 289 -10.81 17.35 4.41
CA SER A 289 -10.21 18.66 4.66
C SER A 289 -10.87 19.37 5.84
N ASP A 290 -10.11 20.22 6.54
CA ASP A 290 -10.64 21.11 7.57
C ASP A 290 -11.29 22.38 6.96
N GLY A 291 -11.89 23.21 7.81
CA GLY A 291 -12.57 24.44 7.38
C GLY A 291 -11.66 25.51 6.74
N SER A 292 -10.33 25.32 6.77
CA SER A 292 -9.36 26.18 6.07
C SER A 292 -8.98 25.64 4.68
N GLY A 293 -9.48 24.46 4.30
CA GLY A 293 -9.15 23.79 3.04
C GLY A 293 -7.88 22.95 3.12
N ARG A 294 -7.30 22.74 4.31
CA ARG A 294 -6.15 21.85 4.49
C ARG A 294 -6.63 20.41 4.63
N THR A 295 -6.08 19.51 3.83
CA THR A 295 -6.28 18.07 3.96
C THR A 295 -5.77 17.58 5.33
N VAL A 296 -6.66 16.99 6.13
CA VAL A 296 -6.34 16.36 7.42
C VAL A 296 -6.28 14.85 7.34
N SER A 297 -6.86 14.27 6.28
CA SER A 297 -6.89 12.84 6.00
C SER A 297 -6.70 12.69 4.49
N PRO A 298 -5.60 12.09 4.00
CA PRO A 298 -5.33 12.02 2.55
C PRO A 298 -6.43 11.26 1.80
N GLY A 299 -6.55 11.44 0.50
CA GLY A 299 -7.44 10.59 -0.30
C GLY A 299 -6.84 9.22 -0.59
N VAL A 300 -7.63 8.37 -1.24
CA VAL A 300 -7.15 7.12 -1.84
C VAL A 300 -6.57 7.42 -3.22
N VAL A 301 -5.46 6.78 -3.58
CA VAL A 301 -4.90 6.95 -4.94
C VAL A 301 -5.66 6.11 -5.96
N PRO A 302 -5.80 6.57 -7.22
CA PRO A 302 -6.55 5.82 -8.22
C PRO A 302 -5.85 4.53 -8.67
N GLY A 303 -6.62 3.57 -9.17
CA GLY A 303 -6.13 2.36 -9.86
C GLY A 303 -6.41 1.02 -9.19
N GLY A 304 -7.26 0.98 -8.15
CA GLY A 304 -7.64 -0.26 -7.44
C GLY A 304 -9.13 -0.34 -7.09
N GLU A 305 -9.98 0.41 -7.81
CA GLU A 305 -11.36 0.66 -7.41
C GLU A 305 -12.25 -0.59 -7.48
N GLY A 306 -12.13 -1.45 -8.48
CA GLY A 306 -12.96 -2.65 -8.63
C GLY A 306 -12.27 -3.98 -8.27
N ASP A 307 -11.00 -3.97 -7.86
CA ASP A 307 -10.24 -5.17 -7.49
C ASP A 307 -10.50 -5.67 -6.04
N GLY A 308 -11.51 -5.12 -5.38
CA GLY A 308 -12.08 -5.69 -4.16
C GLY A 308 -11.78 -4.94 -2.87
N ASP A 309 -10.76 -4.08 -2.81
CA ASP A 309 -10.46 -3.32 -1.58
C ASP A 309 -11.56 -2.27 -1.30
N TRP A 310 -11.96 -1.49 -2.30
CA TRP A 310 -13.13 -0.61 -2.17
C TRP A 310 -14.41 -1.41 -1.94
N MET A 311 -14.51 -2.62 -2.50
CA MET A 311 -15.66 -3.50 -2.21
C MET A 311 -15.68 -3.89 -0.73
N LEU A 312 -14.54 -4.21 -0.12
CA LEU A 312 -14.45 -4.52 1.30
C LEU A 312 -14.77 -3.29 2.18
N TRP A 313 -14.13 -2.15 1.89
CA TRP A 313 -14.16 -0.99 2.78
C TRP A 313 -15.31 -0.02 2.54
N VAL A 314 -15.84 0.05 1.32
CA VAL A 314 -16.89 1.00 0.95
C VAL A 314 -18.23 0.30 0.78
N THR A 315 -18.36 -0.62 -0.17
CA THR A 315 -19.68 -1.18 -0.55
C THR A 315 -20.11 -2.37 0.29
N GLY A 316 -19.17 -3.08 0.90
CA GLY A 316 -19.35 -4.37 1.55
C GLY A 316 -19.38 -5.55 0.56
N ASN A 317 -19.13 -6.75 1.10
CA ASN A 317 -19.23 -8.02 0.37
C ASN A 317 -20.04 -9.03 1.21
N PRO A 318 -21.33 -9.28 0.90
CA PRO A 318 -22.19 -10.16 1.68
C PRO A 318 -21.66 -11.60 1.88
N GLY A 319 -20.80 -12.09 0.99
CA GLY A 319 -20.16 -13.41 1.11
C GLY A 319 -19.02 -13.46 2.13
N PHE A 320 -18.57 -12.29 2.62
CA PHE A 320 -17.46 -12.14 3.57
C PHE A 320 -17.90 -11.38 4.83
N MET A 321 -18.56 -10.23 4.68
CA MET A 321 -19.09 -9.38 5.76
C MET A 321 -20.48 -8.84 5.42
N GLY A 322 -21.38 -8.78 6.41
CA GLY A 322 -22.74 -8.27 6.22
C GLY A 322 -22.86 -6.75 5.99
N ALA A 323 -21.76 -6.01 6.19
CA ALA A 323 -21.60 -4.58 5.97
C ALA A 323 -20.18 -4.30 5.45
N SER A 324 -19.90 -3.06 5.01
CA SER A 324 -18.52 -2.67 4.68
C SER A 324 -17.64 -2.60 5.91
N ALA A 325 -16.33 -2.77 5.74
CA ALA A 325 -15.37 -2.68 6.84
C ALA A 325 -15.35 -1.28 7.49
N SER A 326 -15.59 -0.21 6.72
CA SER A 326 -15.73 1.14 7.26
C SER A 326 -16.94 1.23 8.19
N GLU A 327 -18.10 0.71 7.77
CA GLU A 327 -19.31 0.70 8.60
C GLU A 327 -19.14 -0.21 9.83
N ALA A 328 -18.55 -1.38 9.67
CA ALA A 328 -18.27 -2.30 10.77
C ALA A 328 -17.26 -1.74 11.80
N SER A 329 -16.45 -0.76 11.42
CA SER A 329 -15.47 -0.11 12.30
C SER A 329 -16.06 1.04 13.11
N THR A 330 -17.20 1.63 12.71
CA THR A 330 -17.74 2.80 13.42
C THR A 330 -18.10 2.56 14.90
N PRO A 331 -18.59 1.37 15.32
CA PRO A 331 -18.84 1.09 16.74
C PRO A 331 -17.59 1.14 17.63
N ILE A 332 -16.38 1.02 17.06
CA ILE A 332 -15.12 1.16 17.82
C ILE A 332 -15.05 2.55 18.48
N VAL A 333 -15.51 3.60 17.80
CA VAL A 333 -15.56 4.97 18.34
C VAL A 333 -16.44 5.03 19.58
N GLU A 334 -17.61 4.38 19.55
CA GLU A 334 -18.51 4.28 20.71
C GLU A 334 -17.89 3.48 21.86
N HIS A 335 -17.12 2.42 21.55
CA HIS A 335 -16.42 1.64 22.58
C HIS A 335 -15.28 2.43 23.24
N LEU A 336 -14.53 3.23 22.48
CA LEU A 336 -13.46 4.05 23.02
C LEU A 336 -14.00 5.19 23.87
N LEU A 337 -15.08 5.84 23.42
CA LEU A 337 -15.70 6.99 24.07
C LEU A 337 -16.83 6.61 25.04
N HIS A 338 -16.99 5.32 25.37
CA HIS A 338 -18.09 4.82 26.22
C HIS A 338 -18.22 5.46 27.62
N ARG A 339 -17.17 6.15 28.08
CA ARG A 339 -17.16 6.86 29.38
C ARG A 339 -17.69 8.29 29.30
N ASP A 340 -17.86 8.82 28.10
CA ASP A 340 -18.53 10.11 27.88
C ASP A 340 -20.04 9.86 27.74
N PRO A 341 -20.86 10.20 28.75
CA PRO A 341 -22.30 9.98 28.71
C PRO A 341 -23.02 10.91 27.71
N GLY A 342 -22.36 11.95 27.20
CA GLY A 342 -22.89 12.85 26.18
C GLY A 342 -22.52 12.44 24.75
N PHE A 343 -21.62 11.47 24.57
CA PHE A 343 -21.11 11.09 23.26
C PHE A 343 -22.21 10.44 22.40
N ARG A 344 -22.32 10.90 21.15
CA ARG A 344 -23.20 10.31 20.14
C ARG A 344 -22.49 10.21 18.80
N LEU A 345 -22.44 9.00 18.23
CA LEU A 345 -21.69 8.73 16.99
C LEU A 345 -22.20 9.50 15.77
N ASP A 346 -23.49 9.82 15.73
CA ASP A 346 -24.09 10.64 14.67
C ASP A 346 -23.71 12.12 14.75
N GLU A 347 -23.28 12.59 15.93
CA GLU A 347 -22.79 13.95 16.16
C GLU A 347 -21.25 14.05 16.07
N PHE A 348 -20.54 12.92 15.98
CA PHE A 348 -19.08 12.88 15.89
C PHE A 348 -18.57 13.66 14.67
N ASP A 349 -17.73 14.66 14.90
CA ASP A 349 -17.05 15.42 13.87
C ASP A 349 -15.70 14.77 13.53
N VAL A 350 -15.61 14.22 12.32
CA VAL A 350 -14.43 13.47 11.86
C VAL A 350 -13.16 14.33 11.73
N VAL A 351 -13.24 15.65 11.90
CA VAL A 351 -12.08 16.57 11.93
C VAL A 351 -11.83 17.06 13.36
N GLN A 352 -12.85 17.57 14.05
CA GLN A 352 -12.69 18.21 15.36
C GLN A 352 -12.52 17.20 16.50
N ASP A 353 -13.20 16.05 16.44
CA ASP A 353 -13.19 15.06 17.53
C ASP A 353 -12.03 14.05 17.42
N ARG A 354 -11.20 14.16 16.36
CA ARG A 354 -10.05 13.28 16.11
C ARG A 354 -9.11 13.18 17.31
N GLN A 355 -8.83 14.32 17.95
CA GLN A 355 -7.90 14.36 19.08
C GLN A 355 -8.47 13.61 20.30
N ALA A 356 -9.76 13.78 20.61
CA ALA A 356 -10.40 13.08 21.72
C ALA A 356 -10.36 11.55 21.50
N LEU A 357 -10.57 11.11 20.25
CA LEU A 357 -10.47 9.71 19.88
C LEU A 357 -9.03 9.16 20.02
N ALA A 358 -8.04 9.94 19.59
CA ALA A 358 -6.62 9.62 19.76
C ALA A 358 -6.23 9.44 21.23
N GLU A 359 -6.69 10.34 22.11
CA GLU A 359 -6.42 10.28 23.55
C GLU A 359 -7.09 9.06 24.19
N ALA A 360 -8.31 8.71 23.76
CA ALA A 360 -9.01 7.52 24.23
C ALA A 360 -8.31 6.22 23.82
N GLY A 361 -7.73 6.18 22.63
CA GLY A 361 -7.04 5.01 22.05
C GLY A 361 -5.51 5.07 22.07
N VAL A 362 -4.91 5.92 22.91
CA VAL A 362 -3.47 6.26 22.91
C VAL A 362 -2.50 5.07 23.00
N ALA A 363 -2.94 3.92 23.52
CA ALA A 363 -2.09 2.73 23.58
C ALA A 363 -1.95 2.02 22.23
N VAL A 364 -2.81 2.32 21.26
CA VAL A 364 -2.84 1.69 19.92
C VAL A 364 -2.06 2.51 18.91
N ASP A 365 -2.33 3.82 18.84
CA ASP A 365 -1.62 4.72 17.92
C ASP A 365 -0.12 4.68 18.18
N LEU A 366 0.62 4.63 17.08
CA LEU A 366 2.07 4.57 17.06
C LEU A 366 2.59 5.84 16.39
N PRO A 367 2.90 6.90 17.15
CA PRO A 367 3.55 8.07 16.57
C PRO A 367 4.97 7.72 16.07
N PRO A 368 5.53 8.49 15.12
CA PRO A 368 6.92 8.32 14.68
C PRO A 368 7.89 8.33 15.87
N GLY A 369 8.90 7.48 15.81
CA GLY A 369 9.86 7.27 16.89
C GLY A 369 11.28 7.05 16.39
N ASP A 370 12.22 7.19 17.32
CA ASP A 370 13.65 6.98 17.09
C ASP A 370 14.00 5.48 17.09
N PHE A 371 14.46 4.97 15.94
CA PHE A 371 14.88 3.57 15.76
C PHE A 371 16.35 3.32 16.09
N SER A 372 17.11 4.30 16.57
CA SER A 372 18.56 4.18 16.87
C SER A 372 18.86 3.03 17.84
N ALA A 373 17.94 2.74 18.76
CA ALA A 373 18.08 1.63 19.68
C ALA A 373 18.08 0.28 18.92
N PHE A 374 17.17 0.09 17.96
CA PHE A 374 17.11 -1.10 17.11
C PHE A 374 18.31 -1.18 16.15
N GLU A 375 18.64 -0.06 15.50
CA GLU A 375 19.80 0.07 14.61
C GLU A 375 21.11 -0.31 15.31
N SER A 376 21.35 0.22 16.52
CA SER A 376 22.60 -0.01 17.26
C SER A 376 22.84 -1.46 17.67
N ARG A 377 21.80 -2.31 17.59
CA ARG A 377 21.87 -3.76 17.81
C ARG A 377 22.11 -4.55 16.52
N GLY A 378 22.21 -3.88 15.37
CA GLY A 378 22.34 -4.49 14.06
C GLY A 378 20.99 -4.90 13.44
N GLY A 379 19.88 -4.46 14.03
CA GLY A 379 18.54 -4.83 13.56
C GLY A 379 18.26 -4.33 12.15
N LYS A 380 17.57 -5.14 11.32
CA LYS A 380 17.20 -4.79 9.93
C LYS A 380 15.69 -4.75 9.74
N LEU A 381 15.20 -3.83 8.91
CA LEU A 381 13.78 -3.60 8.68
C LEU A 381 13.46 -3.46 7.18
N ILE A 382 12.53 -4.28 6.69
CA ILE A 382 11.84 -4.07 5.42
C ILE A 382 10.43 -3.56 5.73
N VAL A 383 10.03 -2.46 5.09
CA VAL A 383 8.66 -1.97 5.07
C VAL A 383 8.14 -2.09 3.65
N TYR A 384 6.89 -2.48 3.45
CA TYR A 384 6.26 -2.42 2.14
C TYR A 384 4.81 -1.92 2.24
N GLN A 385 4.34 -1.23 1.21
CA GLN A 385 3.02 -0.61 1.18
C GLN A 385 2.45 -0.63 -0.23
N GLY A 386 1.18 -1.01 -0.35
CA GLY A 386 0.47 -0.98 -1.62
C GLY A 386 0.05 0.44 -1.92
N TRP A 387 0.29 0.90 -3.15
CA TRP A 387 -0.18 2.24 -3.53
C TRP A 387 -1.70 2.31 -3.47
N SER A 388 -2.40 1.30 -3.97
CA SER A 388 -3.87 1.26 -4.03
C SER A 388 -4.54 0.81 -2.71
N ASP A 389 -3.86 0.96 -1.57
CA ASP A 389 -4.38 0.62 -0.24
C ASP A 389 -5.46 1.63 0.20
N PHE A 390 -6.69 1.15 0.37
CA PHE A 390 -7.82 1.96 0.77
C PHE A 390 -7.78 2.41 2.25
N PRO A 391 -7.67 1.50 3.25
CA PRO A 391 -7.73 1.89 4.66
C PRO A 391 -6.47 2.64 5.11
N LEU A 392 -5.29 2.21 4.64
CA LEU A 392 -3.99 2.70 5.08
C LEU A 392 -3.29 3.38 3.92
N ARG A 393 -3.90 4.49 3.51
CA ARG A 393 -3.45 5.31 2.38
C ARG A 393 -1.94 5.62 2.49
N PRO A 394 -1.17 5.34 1.42
CA PRO A 394 0.29 5.41 1.43
C PRO A 394 0.93 6.68 1.99
N GLN A 395 0.29 7.83 1.78
CA GLN A 395 0.85 9.11 2.22
C GLN A 395 1.06 9.15 3.73
N LEU A 396 0.21 8.49 4.52
CA LEU A 396 0.36 8.41 5.98
C LEU A 396 1.65 7.68 6.38
N LEU A 397 1.97 6.58 5.70
CA LEU A 397 3.20 5.84 5.97
C LEU A 397 4.44 6.64 5.56
N LEU A 398 4.39 7.31 4.42
CA LEU A 398 5.50 8.13 3.94
C LEU A 398 5.78 9.26 4.94
N ASP A 399 4.75 9.98 5.38
CA ASP A 399 4.88 11.04 6.40
C ASP A 399 5.41 10.48 7.73
N TYR A 400 4.98 9.27 8.13
CA TYR A 400 5.48 8.60 9.32
C TYR A 400 6.98 8.27 9.21
N LEU A 401 7.42 7.71 8.09
CA LEU A 401 8.80 7.30 7.88
C LEU A 401 9.73 8.49 7.73
N ASP A 402 9.31 9.56 7.04
CA ASP A 402 10.06 10.81 6.94
C ASP A 402 10.32 11.40 8.34
N ALA A 403 9.29 11.42 9.20
CA ALA A 403 9.44 11.88 10.58
C ALA A 403 10.30 10.93 11.44
N ALA A 404 10.21 9.62 11.24
CA ALA A 404 11.05 8.64 11.94
C ALA A 404 12.53 8.73 11.50
N GLU A 405 12.77 9.04 10.23
CA GLU A 405 14.09 9.27 9.66
C GLU A 405 14.79 10.44 10.35
N ASP A 406 14.09 11.59 10.46
CA ASP A 406 14.58 12.77 11.18
C ASP A 406 14.93 12.46 12.65
N LEU A 407 14.13 11.63 13.32
CA LEU A 407 14.36 11.24 14.72
C LEU A 407 15.52 10.25 14.89
N THR A 408 15.80 9.44 13.87
CA THR A 408 16.80 8.35 13.93
C THR A 408 18.20 8.79 13.48
N GLY A 409 18.34 10.01 12.95
CA GLY A 409 19.63 10.57 12.53
C GLY A 409 19.75 10.88 11.03
N GLY A 410 18.65 10.81 10.28
CA GLY A 410 18.56 11.19 8.88
C GLY A 410 18.67 10.02 7.89
N PRO A 411 18.56 10.32 6.58
CA PRO A 411 18.40 9.33 5.51
C PRO A 411 19.56 8.35 5.40
N GLU A 412 20.80 8.81 5.57
CA GLU A 412 21.98 7.95 5.49
C GLU A 412 21.99 6.89 6.60
N THR A 413 21.62 7.27 7.82
CA THR A 413 21.52 6.35 8.95
C THR A 413 20.37 5.36 8.76
N MET A 414 19.19 5.85 8.40
CA MET A 414 18.02 4.99 8.20
C MET A 414 18.25 4.01 7.05
N ALA A 415 18.86 4.44 5.94
CA ALA A 415 19.22 3.56 4.83
C ALA A 415 20.26 2.47 5.19
N GLY A 416 20.94 2.55 6.34
CA GLY A 416 21.84 1.50 6.82
C GLY A 416 21.12 0.23 7.28
N PHE A 417 19.85 0.36 7.69
CA PHE A 417 19.10 -0.74 8.29
C PHE A 417 17.63 -0.84 7.86
N HIS A 418 17.11 0.15 7.14
CA HIS A 418 15.72 0.19 6.65
C HIS A 418 15.64 0.22 5.11
N ARG A 419 14.66 -0.49 4.55
CA ARG A 419 14.25 -0.43 3.14
C ARG A 419 12.73 -0.34 3.04
N LEU A 420 12.23 0.61 2.26
CA LEU A 420 10.80 0.73 1.93
C LEU A 420 10.55 0.29 0.49
N TYR A 421 9.56 -0.57 0.26
CA TYR A 421 9.09 -0.97 -1.07
C TYR A 421 7.64 -0.51 -1.27
N MET A 422 7.46 0.46 -2.17
CA MET A 422 6.13 0.92 -2.58
C MET A 422 5.68 0.08 -3.78
N VAL A 423 4.50 -0.54 -3.70
CA VAL A 423 4.05 -1.56 -4.67
C VAL A 423 2.90 -1.01 -5.52
N PRO A 424 3.14 -0.62 -6.80
CA PRO A 424 2.09 -0.08 -7.66
C PRO A 424 1.00 -1.11 -7.92
N GLY A 425 -0.25 -0.68 -7.86
CA GLY A 425 -1.41 -1.54 -8.06
C GLY A 425 -1.59 -2.62 -6.99
N MET A 426 -0.85 -2.63 -5.89
CA MET A 426 -1.19 -3.50 -4.75
C MET A 426 -2.22 -2.82 -3.86
N LEU A 427 -3.24 -3.58 -3.45
CA LEU A 427 -4.27 -3.15 -2.50
C LEU A 427 -3.76 -3.26 -1.05
N HIS A 428 -4.67 -3.25 -0.07
CA HIS A 428 -4.32 -3.50 1.32
C HIS A 428 -3.69 -4.91 1.53
N CYS A 429 -2.39 -4.94 1.82
CA CYS A 429 -1.54 -6.13 2.08
C CYS A 429 -1.29 -7.09 0.90
N ALA A 430 -2.26 -7.29 0.01
CA ALA A 430 -2.21 -8.27 -1.09
C ALA A 430 -3.25 -7.92 -2.16
N GLY A 431 -3.19 -8.58 -3.31
CA GLY A 431 -4.12 -8.35 -4.41
C GLY A 431 -3.91 -7.02 -5.14
N GLY A 432 -4.79 -6.77 -6.11
CA GLY A 432 -4.77 -5.62 -7.01
C GLY A 432 -4.16 -5.92 -8.38
N PRO A 433 -4.18 -4.96 -9.32
CA PRO A 433 -3.73 -5.19 -10.70
C PRO A 433 -2.21 -5.30 -10.84
N GLY A 434 -1.44 -4.79 -9.88
CA GLY A 434 0.02 -4.76 -9.95
C GLY A 434 0.72 -6.06 -9.56
N ALA A 435 2.06 -6.07 -9.65
CA ALA A 435 2.86 -7.21 -9.18
C ALA A 435 3.04 -7.13 -7.66
N TRP A 436 2.13 -7.77 -6.92
CA TRP A 436 2.04 -7.66 -5.46
C TRP A 436 2.63 -8.84 -4.68
N ALA A 437 2.72 -10.02 -5.30
CA ALA A 437 3.24 -11.21 -4.63
C ALA A 437 4.77 -11.17 -4.64
N ALA A 438 5.40 -11.02 -3.47
CA ALA A 438 6.85 -10.97 -3.33
C ALA A 438 7.31 -11.71 -2.07
N ASP A 439 8.51 -12.29 -2.14
CA ASP A 439 9.18 -12.90 -0.99
C ASP A 439 10.03 -11.84 -0.26
N TYR A 440 9.56 -11.43 0.92
CA TYR A 440 10.29 -10.53 1.81
C TYR A 440 11.09 -11.28 2.90
N VAL A 441 10.86 -12.59 3.08
CA VAL A 441 11.49 -13.40 4.12
C VAL A 441 12.94 -13.70 3.77
N ARG A 442 13.22 -14.16 2.55
CA ARG A 442 14.61 -14.41 2.15
C ARG A 442 15.47 -13.15 2.19
N PRO A 443 15.03 -12.00 1.64
CA PRO A 443 15.82 -10.77 1.69
C PRO A 443 16.12 -10.27 3.11
N ILE A 444 15.17 -10.37 4.06
CA ILE A 444 15.44 -9.95 5.45
C ILE A 444 16.41 -10.91 6.16
N VAL A 445 16.31 -12.23 5.89
CA VAL A 445 17.24 -13.24 6.42
C VAL A 445 18.66 -13.00 5.91
N ASP A 446 18.82 -12.83 4.60
CA ASP A 446 20.11 -12.52 3.97
C ASP A 446 20.71 -11.22 4.53
N TRP A 447 19.87 -10.22 4.83
CA TRP A 447 20.35 -8.96 5.38
C TRP A 447 20.83 -9.12 6.83
N VAL A 448 20.11 -9.86 7.66
CA VAL A 448 20.49 -10.09 9.07
C VAL A 448 21.70 -11.00 9.18
N GLU A 449 21.72 -12.11 8.44
CA GLU A 449 22.71 -13.18 8.61
C GLU A 449 23.97 -12.96 7.76
N GLU A 450 23.87 -12.25 6.64
CA GLU A 450 24.95 -12.07 5.68
C GLU A 450 25.30 -10.60 5.40
N ASP A 451 24.66 -9.65 6.10
CA ASP A 451 24.78 -8.20 5.89
C ASP A 451 24.55 -7.77 4.43
N ARG A 452 23.72 -8.54 3.70
CA ARG A 452 23.34 -8.25 2.32
C ARG A 452 22.04 -7.46 2.29
N ALA A 453 22.15 -6.13 2.30
CA ALA A 453 20.98 -5.26 2.16
C ALA A 453 20.21 -5.55 0.86
N PRO A 454 18.87 -5.61 0.89
CA PRO A 454 18.12 -5.93 -0.29
C PRO A 454 18.11 -4.72 -1.24
N GLY A 455 18.35 -5.01 -2.52
CA GLY A 455 18.19 -4.08 -3.63
C GLY A 455 16.79 -4.25 -4.22
N GLU A 456 16.72 -4.66 -5.49
CA GLU A 456 15.46 -4.97 -6.16
C GLU A 456 14.89 -6.31 -5.66
N ILE A 457 13.58 -6.37 -5.43
CA ILE A 457 12.86 -7.62 -5.12
C ILE A 457 11.93 -7.94 -6.27
N VAL A 458 12.07 -9.09 -6.92
CA VAL A 458 11.15 -9.48 -8.00
C VAL A 458 9.80 -9.84 -7.39
N ALA A 459 8.76 -9.12 -7.79
CA ALA A 459 7.37 -9.42 -7.48
C ALA A 459 6.62 -9.95 -8.69
N ALA A 460 5.54 -10.68 -8.45
CA ALA A 460 4.66 -11.23 -9.44
C ALA A 460 3.23 -10.70 -9.30
N GLN A 461 2.57 -10.50 -10.44
CA GLN A 461 1.13 -10.55 -10.54
C GLN A 461 0.76 -12.02 -10.83
N PRO A 462 0.22 -12.76 -9.83
CA PRO A 462 -0.03 -14.19 -9.98
C PRO A 462 -1.16 -14.51 -10.98
N GLY A 463 -1.97 -13.52 -11.39
CA GLY A 463 -3.22 -13.74 -12.15
C GLY A 463 -4.46 -13.62 -11.25
N ILE A 464 -4.29 -13.07 -10.05
CA ILE A 464 -5.33 -12.82 -9.06
C ILE A 464 -5.27 -11.35 -8.70
N THR A 465 -6.23 -10.58 -9.21
CA THR A 465 -6.36 -9.17 -8.84
C THR A 465 -7.30 -8.97 -7.65
N ASN A 466 -8.31 -9.84 -7.49
CA ASN A 466 -9.29 -9.66 -6.44
C ASN A 466 -8.71 -9.98 -5.04
N TRP A 467 -8.83 -9.04 -4.11
CA TRP A 467 -8.32 -9.19 -2.74
C TRP A 467 -8.86 -10.44 -2.01
N PHE A 468 -10.13 -10.78 -2.21
CA PHE A 468 -10.76 -11.93 -1.54
C PHE A 468 -10.23 -13.26 -2.08
N GLU A 469 -10.01 -13.35 -3.39
CA GLU A 469 -9.39 -14.53 -4.01
C GLU A 469 -7.95 -14.70 -3.55
N ALA A 470 -7.17 -13.61 -3.49
CA ALA A 470 -5.79 -13.64 -3.00
C ALA A 470 -5.74 -14.12 -1.54
N SER A 471 -6.61 -13.57 -0.69
CA SER A 471 -6.74 -13.97 0.71
C SER A 471 -7.16 -15.43 0.86
N ALA A 472 -8.12 -15.90 0.05
CA ALA A 472 -8.58 -17.28 0.09
C ALA A 472 -7.52 -18.27 -0.40
N ALA A 473 -6.74 -17.92 -1.42
CA ALA A 473 -5.68 -18.75 -1.98
C ALA A 473 -4.52 -18.95 -0.99
N GLY A 474 -4.13 -17.90 -0.27
CA GLY A 474 -3.09 -17.99 0.76
C GLY A 474 -3.58 -18.57 2.10
N ALA A 475 -4.89 -18.49 2.38
CA ALA A 475 -5.44 -18.89 3.68
C ALA A 475 -5.23 -20.37 3.98
N GLY A 476 -4.59 -20.65 5.12
CA GLY A 476 -4.36 -22.02 5.60
C GLY A 476 -3.29 -22.78 4.83
N SER A 477 -2.57 -22.13 3.91
CA SER A 477 -1.34 -22.67 3.34
C SER A 477 -0.18 -22.43 4.29
N ALA A 478 0.72 -23.39 4.37
CA ALA A 478 2.02 -23.18 4.99
C ALA A 478 2.82 -22.21 4.10
N ASP A 479 3.04 -22.53 2.83
CA ASP A 479 3.61 -21.53 1.92
C ASP A 479 2.49 -20.70 1.26
N TRP A 480 2.20 -19.52 1.82
CA TRP A 480 1.18 -18.63 1.28
C TRP A 480 1.55 -18.12 -0.12
N TYR A 481 2.84 -17.87 -0.37
CA TYR A 481 3.32 -17.33 -1.64
C TYR A 481 3.15 -18.37 -2.74
N ASP A 482 3.64 -19.59 -2.53
CA ASP A 482 3.49 -20.68 -3.50
C ASP A 482 2.01 -21.04 -3.73
N ALA A 483 1.18 -21.02 -2.68
CA ALA A 483 -0.25 -21.27 -2.83
C ALA A 483 -0.95 -20.23 -3.71
N VAL A 484 -0.65 -18.94 -3.50
CA VAL A 484 -1.15 -17.85 -4.34
C VAL A 484 -0.66 -17.98 -5.78
N MET A 485 0.62 -18.29 -5.97
CA MET A 485 1.20 -18.45 -7.31
C MET A 485 0.59 -19.65 -8.07
N ARG A 486 0.30 -20.75 -7.37
CA ARG A 486 -0.41 -21.91 -7.93
C ARG A 486 -1.84 -21.56 -8.31
N ALA A 487 -2.61 -20.96 -7.39
CA ALA A 487 -3.99 -20.58 -7.65
C ALA A 487 -4.11 -19.59 -8.82
N GLY A 488 -3.18 -18.63 -8.91
CA GLY A 488 -3.13 -17.69 -10.02
C GLY A 488 -2.73 -18.34 -11.35
N ALA A 489 -1.83 -19.33 -11.33
CA ALA A 489 -1.52 -20.12 -12.52
C ALA A 489 -2.74 -20.92 -13.02
N GLU A 490 -3.50 -21.55 -12.13
CA GLU A 490 -4.73 -22.26 -12.46
C GLU A 490 -5.79 -21.31 -13.06
N LYS A 491 -5.97 -20.13 -12.45
CA LYS A 491 -6.88 -19.11 -12.97
C LYS A 491 -6.44 -18.59 -14.34
N ALA A 492 -5.14 -18.39 -14.55
CA ALA A 492 -4.61 -18.00 -15.85
C ALA A 492 -4.88 -19.05 -16.93
N GLU A 493 -4.78 -20.34 -16.60
CA GLU A 493 -5.10 -21.43 -17.52
C GLU A 493 -6.60 -21.49 -17.86
N GLN A 494 -7.46 -21.26 -16.86
CA GLN A 494 -8.92 -21.40 -17.00
C GLN A 494 -9.60 -20.17 -17.63
N GLU A 495 -9.13 -18.97 -17.26
CA GLU A 495 -9.81 -17.70 -17.55
C GLU A 495 -8.95 -16.74 -18.39
N GLY A 496 -7.70 -17.09 -18.68
CA GLY A 496 -6.78 -16.22 -19.42
C GLY A 496 -6.29 -15.01 -18.60
N ALA A 497 -6.30 -15.12 -17.26
CA ALA A 497 -5.80 -14.07 -16.38
C ALA A 497 -4.32 -13.74 -16.69
N ARG A 498 -4.03 -12.45 -16.85
CA ARG A 498 -2.67 -11.97 -17.15
C ARG A 498 -1.76 -12.17 -15.94
N ARG A 499 -0.54 -12.65 -16.21
CA ARG A 499 0.52 -12.84 -15.23
C ARG A 499 1.76 -12.12 -15.73
N PHE A 500 2.46 -11.44 -14.83
CA PHE A 500 3.69 -10.72 -15.16
C PHE A 500 4.55 -10.53 -13.90
N THR A 501 5.77 -10.05 -14.08
CA THR A 501 6.70 -9.74 -12.98
C THR A 501 7.21 -8.30 -13.07
N ARG A 502 7.52 -7.69 -11.93
CA ARG A 502 8.13 -6.35 -11.84
C ARG A 502 9.21 -6.35 -10.74
N PRO A 503 10.30 -5.58 -10.88
CA PRO A 503 11.15 -5.30 -9.74
C PRO A 503 10.44 -4.34 -8.79
N LEU A 504 10.37 -4.68 -7.52
CA LEU A 504 10.09 -3.72 -6.46
C LEU A 504 11.38 -2.99 -6.14
N CYS A 505 11.32 -1.67 -6.25
CA CYS A 505 12.47 -0.81 -6.05
C CYS A 505 12.50 -0.26 -4.62
N PRO A 506 13.70 -0.12 -4.02
CA PRO A 506 13.83 0.55 -2.74
C PRO A 506 13.52 2.04 -2.90
N SER A 507 12.47 2.52 -2.21
CA SER A 507 12.05 3.92 -2.21
C SER A 507 13.21 4.86 -1.89
N PRO A 508 13.35 6.02 -2.58
CA PRO A 508 12.39 6.64 -3.50
C PRO A 508 12.46 6.13 -4.95
N GLN A 509 13.20 5.06 -5.23
CA GLN A 509 13.25 4.50 -6.57
C GLN A 509 11.93 3.85 -6.96
N TYR A 510 11.65 3.80 -8.25
CA TYR A 510 10.49 3.10 -8.81
C TYR A 510 10.89 2.36 -10.11
N ALA A 511 10.11 1.35 -10.48
CA ALA A 511 10.39 0.50 -11.62
C ALA A 511 10.10 1.25 -12.92
N THR A 512 11.12 1.40 -13.76
CA THR A 512 11.01 2.03 -15.07
C THR A 512 11.22 0.96 -16.12
N TYR A 513 10.20 0.63 -16.93
CA TYR A 513 10.40 -0.18 -18.14
C TYR A 513 11.46 0.50 -19.01
N ASP A 514 12.28 -0.16 -19.82
CA ASP A 514 13.28 0.56 -20.64
C ASP A 514 12.79 0.86 -22.08
N GLY A 515 11.62 0.35 -22.45
CA GLY A 515 11.05 0.46 -23.81
C GLY A 515 11.39 -0.71 -24.73
N SER A 516 12.20 -1.64 -24.27
CA SER A 516 12.65 -2.85 -24.95
C SER A 516 12.45 -4.08 -24.07
N GLY A 517 12.44 -5.26 -24.68
CA GLY A 517 12.14 -6.50 -23.96
C GLY A 517 10.64 -6.77 -23.83
N ASP A 518 10.32 -7.77 -23.01
CA ASP A 518 8.94 -8.16 -22.72
C ASP A 518 8.42 -7.30 -21.57
N PRO A 519 7.35 -6.50 -21.76
CA PRO A 519 6.76 -5.72 -20.68
C PRO A 519 6.16 -6.60 -19.58
N ASP A 520 6.03 -7.92 -19.73
CA ASP A 520 5.60 -8.83 -18.66
C ASP A 520 6.77 -9.40 -17.83
N ASP A 521 8.02 -9.11 -18.19
CA ASP A 521 9.24 -9.60 -17.52
C ASP A 521 9.91 -8.47 -16.70
N ALA A 522 10.18 -8.75 -15.42
CA ALA A 522 10.90 -7.84 -14.52
C ALA A 522 12.28 -7.45 -15.05
N ALA A 523 12.93 -8.32 -15.84
CA ALA A 523 14.25 -8.03 -16.42
C ALA A 523 14.24 -6.89 -17.45
N SER A 524 13.07 -6.47 -17.93
CA SER A 524 12.90 -5.34 -18.86
C SER A 524 12.76 -3.99 -18.15
N PHE A 525 12.91 -3.99 -16.82
CA PHE A 525 12.76 -2.80 -15.97
C PHE A 525 14.06 -2.53 -15.21
N ALA A 526 14.27 -1.27 -14.86
CA ALA A 526 15.34 -0.84 -13.97
C ALA A 526 14.78 0.09 -12.89
N CYS A 527 15.35 0.03 -11.69
CA CYS A 527 15.02 0.97 -10.63
C CYS A 527 15.73 2.31 -10.84
N THR A 528 14.95 3.40 -10.90
CA THR A 528 15.46 4.76 -11.11
C THR A 528 14.86 5.73 -10.09
N VAL A 529 15.55 6.84 -9.81
CA VAL A 529 15.09 7.92 -8.90
C VAL A 529 14.46 9.10 -9.65
N ASP A 530 14.63 9.17 -10.97
CA ASP A 530 14.23 10.32 -11.77
C ASP A 530 12.72 10.35 -11.87
N ASP A 531 12.02 11.17 -11.09
CA ASP A 531 10.56 11.31 -11.19
C ASP A 531 10.13 11.52 -12.66
N PRO A 532 9.43 10.58 -13.32
CA PRO A 532 9.03 10.71 -14.73
C PRO A 532 8.08 11.89 -14.95
N ALA A 533 7.45 12.37 -13.87
CA ALA A 533 6.61 13.57 -13.87
C ALA A 533 7.42 14.86 -13.61
N LYS A 534 8.69 14.80 -13.23
CA LYS A 534 9.57 15.98 -13.19
C LYS A 534 10.28 16.12 -14.50
N VAL A 535 9.67 16.89 -15.38
CA VAL A 535 10.39 17.26 -16.58
C VAL A 535 10.07 18.75 -16.88
N SER A 536 11.05 19.53 -17.36
CA SER A 536 11.03 21.00 -17.50
C SER A 536 10.76 21.54 -18.91
N PHE A 537 9.77 22.43 -19.08
CA PHE A 537 9.34 22.97 -20.38
C PHE A 537 10.40 23.86 -21.07
N ALA A 538 11.08 23.34 -22.10
CA ALA A 538 11.80 24.12 -23.15
C ALA A 538 12.55 23.24 -24.19
N SER A 539 12.08 22.03 -24.56
CA SER A 539 12.85 21.13 -25.43
C SER A 539 12.32 21.10 -26.88
N LYS A 540 13.21 21.10 -27.88
CA LYS A 540 12.97 20.84 -29.31
C LYS A 540 12.19 19.54 -29.54
N ALA A 541 12.35 18.53 -28.68
CA ALA A 541 11.58 17.29 -28.76
C ALA A 541 10.09 17.48 -28.47
N TRP A 542 9.72 18.36 -27.53
CA TRP A 542 8.31 18.70 -27.31
C TRP A 542 7.71 19.34 -28.57
N PHE A 543 8.46 20.24 -29.22
CA PHE A 543 8.05 20.86 -30.49
C PHE A 543 7.94 19.86 -31.64
N ASP A 544 8.89 18.93 -31.77
CA ASP A 544 8.88 17.89 -32.80
C ASP A 544 7.74 16.88 -32.57
N MET A 545 7.39 16.60 -31.32
CA MET A 545 6.23 15.80 -30.93
C MET A 545 4.91 16.52 -31.26
N ALA A 546 4.74 17.76 -30.83
CA ALA A 546 3.55 18.56 -31.14
C ALA A 546 3.35 18.67 -32.66
N ARG A 547 4.44 18.92 -33.41
CA ARG A 547 4.47 18.89 -34.88
C ARG A 547 3.98 17.55 -35.42
N SER A 548 4.51 16.43 -34.91
CA SER A 548 4.14 15.09 -35.36
C SER A 548 2.67 14.77 -35.10
N VAL A 549 2.12 15.11 -33.94
CA VAL A 549 0.69 14.91 -33.61
C VAL A 549 -0.19 15.75 -34.55
N ILE A 550 0.17 17.02 -34.76
CA ILE A 550 -0.55 17.92 -35.66
C ILE A 550 -0.49 17.43 -37.11
N GLN A 551 0.65 16.90 -37.56
CA GLN A 551 0.83 16.35 -38.91
C GLN A 551 0.04 15.06 -39.13
N THR A 552 0.00 14.16 -38.15
CA THR A 552 -0.85 12.95 -38.21
C THR A 552 -2.32 13.34 -38.28
N PHE A 553 -2.76 14.28 -37.45
CA PHE A 553 -4.11 14.81 -37.48
C PHE A 553 -4.46 15.47 -38.83
N ALA A 554 -3.52 16.21 -39.43
CA ALA A 554 -3.66 16.80 -40.76
C ALA A 554 -3.78 15.73 -41.86
N ALA A 555 -3.01 14.65 -41.76
CA ALA A 555 -3.04 13.55 -42.72
C ALA A 555 -4.37 12.77 -42.69
N GLU A 556 -4.95 12.60 -41.51
CA GLU A 556 -6.26 11.96 -41.32
C GLU A 556 -7.44 12.88 -41.68
N ASN A 557 -7.20 14.20 -41.76
CA ASN A 557 -8.19 15.21 -42.13
C ASN A 557 -7.71 16.02 -43.35
N PRO A 558 -7.70 15.43 -44.56
CA PRO A 558 -7.05 16.01 -45.76
C PRO A 558 -7.65 17.34 -46.27
N THR A 559 -8.73 17.82 -45.66
CA THR A 559 -9.30 19.16 -45.89
C THR A 559 -8.65 20.26 -45.04
N LEU A 560 -7.86 19.90 -44.02
CA LEU A 560 -7.06 20.82 -43.20
C LEU A 560 -5.66 20.94 -43.82
N ASN A 561 -5.37 22.07 -44.45
CA ASN A 561 -4.05 22.36 -45.02
C ASN A 561 -3.18 23.01 -43.93
N LEU A 562 -2.57 22.18 -43.08
CA LEU A 562 -1.70 22.63 -41.99
C LEU A 562 -0.24 22.63 -42.45
N LYS A 563 0.32 23.82 -42.69
CA LYS A 563 1.77 24.00 -42.90
C LYS A 563 2.36 24.68 -41.66
N MET A 564 3.33 24.01 -41.03
CA MET A 564 4.13 24.64 -39.96
C MET A 564 5.30 25.40 -40.58
N ASN A 565 5.39 26.69 -40.30
CA ASN A 565 6.58 27.47 -40.62
C ASN A 565 7.65 27.20 -39.55
N GLU A 566 8.88 26.90 -39.97
CA GLU A 566 10.03 26.75 -39.07
C GLU A 566 10.46 28.14 -38.57
N VAL A 567 9.97 28.54 -37.40
CA VAL A 567 10.47 29.74 -36.71
C VAL A 567 11.02 29.37 -35.34
N PHE A 568 12.08 28.56 -35.31
CA PHE A 568 12.88 28.35 -34.10
C PHE A 568 14.34 28.18 -34.47
N THR A 569 15.15 29.23 -34.29
CA THR A 569 16.61 29.12 -34.39
C THR A 569 17.32 29.21 -33.04
N ASP A 570 16.67 29.74 -32.00
CA ASP A 570 17.24 29.85 -30.66
C ASP A 570 16.17 29.62 -29.58
N VAL A 571 16.12 28.41 -29.02
CA VAL A 571 15.34 28.09 -27.80
C VAL A 571 16.28 28.26 -26.60
N PRO A 572 15.98 29.09 -25.59
CA PRO A 572 16.83 29.23 -24.41
C PRO A 572 16.90 27.90 -23.66
N ALA A 573 18.11 27.48 -23.26
CA ALA A 573 18.34 26.23 -22.51
C ALA A 573 17.65 26.17 -21.13
N ARG A 574 17.06 27.28 -20.68
CA ARG A 574 16.35 27.40 -19.40
C ARG A 574 15.40 28.60 -19.47
N LEU A 575 14.11 28.37 -19.21
CA LEU A 575 13.13 29.43 -18.94
C LEU A 575 12.97 29.53 -17.42
N ASP A 576 13.47 30.61 -16.82
CA ASP A 576 13.20 30.92 -15.41
C ASP A 576 11.86 31.68 -15.36
N PRO A 577 10.78 31.11 -14.79
CA PRO A 577 9.56 31.87 -14.60
C PRO A 577 9.84 33.00 -13.61
N GLY A 578 9.54 34.23 -14.02
CA GLY A 578 9.59 35.40 -13.13
C GLY A 578 8.63 35.26 -11.93
N PRO A 579 8.67 36.21 -10.98
CA PRO A 579 7.95 36.14 -9.70
C PRO A 579 6.43 35.91 -9.82
N ASP A 580 5.86 36.24 -10.97
CA ASP A 580 4.41 36.19 -11.25
C ASP A 580 4.00 34.98 -12.13
N GLY A 581 4.96 34.10 -12.46
CA GLY A 581 4.73 32.67 -12.67
C GLY A 581 4.02 32.18 -13.94
N LYS A 582 3.81 32.99 -14.99
CA LYS A 582 3.13 32.52 -16.22
C LYS A 582 3.82 32.94 -17.51
N VAL A 583 4.13 31.95 -18.34
CA VAL A 583 4.56 32.09 -19.73
C VAL A 583 3.56 31.32 -20.58
N ALA A 584 3.10 31.89 -21.70
CA ALA A 584 2.14 31.24 -22.59
C ALA A 584 2.76 31.00 -23.98
N TYR A 585 2.44 29.87 -24.60
CA TYR A 585 2.69 29.62 -26.01
C TYR A 585 1.47 30.05 -26.81
N VAL A 586 1.65 30.93 -27.78
CA VAL A 586 0.59 31.47 -28.64
C VAL A 586 0.74 30.86 -30.03
N MET A 587 -0.31 30.18 -30.50
CA MET A 587 -0.39 29.64 -31.86
C MET A 587 -1.41 30.45 -32.67
N GLU A 588 -0.95 31.11 -33.74
CA GLU A 588 -1.78 31.87 -34.64
C GLU A 588 -1.83 31.21 -36.02
N PHE A 589 -3.03 31.13 -36.59
CA PHE A 589 -3.23 30.60 -37.94
C PHE A 589 -3.47 31.75 -38.91
N ARG A 590 -2.57 31.94 -39.89
CA ARG A 590 -2.71 32.92 -40.98
C ARG A 590 -2.52 32.25 -42.31
N ASN A 591 -3.47 32.43 -43.24
CA ASN A 591 -3.35 31.96 -44.64
C ASN A 591 -3.05 30.46 -44.84
N GLY A 592 -3.46 29.58 -43.92
CA GLY A 592 -3.14 28.14 -43.97
C GLY A 592 -1.76 27.79 -43.40
N GLU A 593 -1.11 28.75 -42.73
CA GLU A 593 0.14 28.58 -42.01
C GLU A 593 -0.11 28.78 -40.51
N ALA A 594 0.55 27.98 -39.68
CA ALA A 594 0.52 28.09 -38.23
C ALA A 594 1.84 28.68 -37.74
N ASP A 595 1.76 29.82 -37.07
CA ASP A 595 2.88 30.50 -36.42
C ASP A 595 2.76 30.29 -34.90
N LEU A 596 3.85 29.86 -34.26
CA LEU A 596 3.90 29.56 -32.82
C LEU A 596 5.01 30.40 -32.18
N TRP A 597 4.70 31.15 -31.13
CA TRP A 597 5.69 31.93 -30.37
C TRP A 597 5.43 31.90 -28.87
N LEU A 598 6.43 32.34 -28.10
CA LEU A 598 6.40 32.46 -26.64
C LEU A 598 6.12 33.92 -26.25
N GLU A 599 5.20 34.15 -25.31
CA GLU A 599 4.87 35.51 -24.83
C GLU A 599 4.75 35.55 -23.29
N GLU A 600 5.39 36.53 -22.66
CA GLU A 600 5.22 36.84 -21.23
C GLU A 600 3.99 37.73 -21.05
N LEU A 601 3.00 37.28 -20.27
CA LEU A 601 1.74 38.01 -20.09
C LEU A 601 1.62 38.57 -18.65
N PRO A 602 1.39 39.88 -18.47
CA PRO A 602 1.09 40.45 -17.17
C PRO A 602 -0.32 40.06 -16.69
N ALA A 603 -0.48 39.83 -15.38
CA ALA A 603 -1.70 39.29 -14.76
C ALA A 603 -2.99 40.12 -14.97
N SER A 604 -2.89 41.36 -15.44
CA SER A 604 -4.00 42.30 -15.58
C SER A 604 -4.64 42.38 -16.97
N GLU A 605 -4.15 41.65 -17.99
CA GLU A 605 -4.63 41.75 -19.38
C GLU A 605 -5.37 40.51 -19.92
N VAL A 606 -5.86 39.62 -19.06
CA VAL A 606 -6.67 38.46 -19.51
C VAL A 606 -8.14 38.84 -19.61
N ASP A 607 -8.52 39.57 -20.66
CA ASP A 607 -9.94 39.86 -20.94
C ASP A 607 -10.39 39.67 -22.40
N ILE A 608 -9.51 39.37 -23.38
CA ILE A 608 -9.95 39.09 -24.78
C ILE A 608 -9.20 37.92 -25.45
N LYS A 609 -9.94 36.81 -25.53
CA LYS A 609 -9.97 35.65 -26.45
C LYS A 609 -8.98 35.55 -27.64
N VAL A 610 -8.16 34.50 -27.61
CA VAL A 610 -7.93 33.60 -28.76
C VAL A 610 -8.94 32.46 -28.65
N VAL A 611 -9.90 32.42 -29.58
CA VAL A 611 -10.95 31.38 -29.64
C VAL A 611 -10.37 30.16 -30.36
N GLY A 612 -9.91 29.22 -29.55
CA GLY A 612 -9.33 27.95 -29.94
C GLY A 612 -8.71 27.34 -28.70
N ARG A 613 -9.41 26.39 -28.04
CA ARG A 613 -8.90 25.63 -26.87
C ARG A 613 -7.69 24.76 -27.26
N TRP A 614 -6.56 25.41 -27.52
CA TRP A 614 -5.23 24.81 -27.64
C TRP A 614 -4.34 25.18 -26.44
N ALA A 615 -4.92 25.65 -25.34
CA ALA A 615 -4.37 25.25 -24.05
C ALA A 615 -4.54 23.73 -24.03
N ALA A 616 -3.51 23.00 -24.47
CA ALA A 616 -3.40 21.59 -24.23
C ALA A 616 -3.66 21.43 -22.74
N VAL A 617 -4.87 20.99 -22.38
CA VAL A 617 -5.12 20.41 -21.06
C VAL A 617 -4.48 19.03 -21.13
N LEU A 618 -3.15 19.01 -21.28
CA LEU A 618 -2.36 18.13 -20.47
C LEU A 618 -2.65 18.68 -19.07
N PRO A 619 -3.41 17.96 -18.23
CA PRO A 619 -3.68 18.42 -16.86
C PRO A 619 -2.36 18.86 -16.25
N ALA A 620 -2.40 19.91 -15.41
CA ALA A 620 -1.27 20.67 -14.88
C ALA A 620 -0.27 19.87 -14.00
N ALA A 621 -0.10 18.57 -14.22
CA ALA A 621 1.12 17.86 -13.93
C ALA A 621 2.19 18.26 -14.96
N LEU A 622 3.35 18.69 -14.46
CA LEU A 622 4.54 18.88 -15.29
C LEU A 622 4.75 17.61 -16.12
N TYR A 623 4.84 17.76 -17.44
CA TYR A 623 5.30 16.69 -18.32
C TYR A 623 6.18 17.32 -19.37
N VAL A 624 7.41 16.85 -19.42
CA VAL A 624 8.39 17.17 -20.46
C VAL A 624 8.99 15.90 -21.00
N VAL A 625 9.44 16.08 -22.22
CA VAL A 625 10.09 15.09 -23.04
C VAL A 625 11.57 15.38 -22.94
N ASP A 626 12.33 14.45 -22.35
CA ASP A 626 13.77 14.43 -22.54
C ASP A 626 14.05 14.27 -24.05
N GLU A 627 14.82 15.20 -24.61
CA GLU A 627 15.17 15.22 -26.04
C GLU A 627 15.96 13.99 -26.47
N ASP A 628 16.69 13.39 -25.53
CA ASP A 628 17.54 12.22 -25.79
C ASP A 628 16.80 10.89 -25.57
N SER A 629 15.51 10.93 -25.21
CA SER A 629 14.66 9.76 -25.02
C SER A 629 13.58 9.63 -26.10
N PRO A 630 13.84 8.87 -27.19
CA PRO A 630 12.82 8.52 -28.20
C PRO A 630 11.54 7.92 -27.61
N ARG A 631 11.64 7.34 -26.41
CA ARG A 631 10.56 6.69 -25.68
C ARG A 631 9.58 7.71 -25.09
N SER A 632 10.08 8.77 -24.46
CA SER A 632 9.23 9.84 -23.93
C SER A 632 8.37 10.42 -25.06
N VAL A 633 8.96 10.67 -26.23
CA VAL A 633 8.23 11.17 -27.43
C VAL A 633 7.09 10.22 -27.85
N ALA A 634 7.31 8.91 -27.87
CA ALA A 634 6.31 7.94 -28.29
C ALA A 634 5.16 7.81 -27.28
N THR A 635 5.48 7.76 -25.98
CA THR A 635 4.49 7.74 -24.89
C THR A 635 3.63 8.99 -24.91
N TYR A 636 4.24 10.17 -24.97
CA TYR A 636 3.49 11.42 -24.98
C TYR A 636 2.69 11.62 -26.28
N ARG A 637 3.14 11.09 -27.42
CA ARG A 637 2.33 11.04 -28.65
C ARG A 637 1.04 10.23 -28.43
N LYS A 638 1.13 9.06 -27.76
CA LYS A 638 -0.05 8.25 -27.43
C LYS A 638 -0.98 8.96 -26.46
N ILE A 639 -0.45 9.58 -25.39
CA ILE A 639 -1.25 10.37 -24.44
C ILE A 639 -1.97 11.51 -25.17
N GLY A 640 -1.25 12.26 -26.01
CA GLY A 640 -1.83 13.34 -26.82
C GLY A 640 -2.92 12.85 -27.78
N GLN A 641 -2.72 11.70 -28.43
CA GLN A 641 -3.72 11.09 -29.30
C GLN A 641 -4.96 10.63 -28.51
N ARG A 642 -4.78 10.00 -27.36
CA ARG A 642 -5.90 9.58 -26.47
C ARG A 642 -6.73 10.80 -26.03
N ASN A 643 -6.07 11.90 -25.64
CA ASN A 643 -6.73 13.14 -25.24
C ASN A 643 -7.48 13.83 -26.41
N LEU A 644 -7.02 13.64 -27.65
CA LEU A 644 -7.73 14.11 -28.84
C LEU A 644 -8.98 13.25 -29.11
N GLU A 645 -8.85 11.93 -29.04
CA GLU A 645 -9.95 10.99 -29.29
C GLU A 645 -11.06 11.08 -28.24
N SER A 646 -10.71 11.36 -26.97
CA SER A 646 -11.65 11.57 -25.86
C SER A 646 -12.34 12.94 -25.88
N GLY A 647 -11.94 13.86 -26.76
CA GLY A 647 -12.44 15.24 -26.79
C GLY A 647 -11.95 16.09 -25.61
N ASP A 648 -10.91 15.65 -24.89
CA ASP A 648 -10.22 16.49 -23.89
C ASP A 648 -9.50 17.67 -24.56
N VAL A 649 -9.17 17.53 -25.84
CA VAL A 649 -8.64 18.59 -26.70
C VAL A 649 -9.69 18.97 -27.75
N VAL A 650 -10.10 20.23 -27.77
CA VAL A 650 -11.11 20.75 -28.72
C VAL A 650 -10.45 21.72 -29.70
N VAL A 651 -10.44 21.34 -30.99
CA VAL A 651 -9.93 22.20 -32.07
C VAL A 651 -11.04 23.16 -32.50
N GLU A 652 -11.01 24.39 -31.99
CA GLU A 652 -11.88 25.47 -32.46
C GLU A 652 -11.19 26.27 -33.58
N ILE A 653 -11.89 26.43 -34.71
CA ILE A 653 -11.42 27.24 -35.84
C ILE A 653 -12.09 28.61 -35.76
N SER A 654 -11.29 29.68 -35.71
CA SER A 654 -11.76 31.06 -35.61
C SER A 654 -12.80 31.40 -36.71
N PRO A 655 -13.87 32.17 -36.38
CA PRO A 655 -14.87 32.62 -37.34
C PRO A 655 -14.35 33.54 -38.45
N ASP A 656 -13.12 34.05 -38.34
CA ASP A 656 -12.50 34.90 -39.38
C ASP A 656 -11.97 34.12 -40.59
N PHE A 657 -12.16 32.79 -40.62
CA PHE A 657 -11.84 31.92 -41.74
C PHE A 657 -12.86 32.05 -42.89
N GLN A 658 -13.03 33.26 -43.45
CA GLN A 658 -13.93 33.55 -44.57
C GLN A 658 -13.32 33.22 -45.96
N GLY A 659 -12.65 32.07 -46.08
CA GLY A 659 -12.33 31.47 -47.37
C GLY A 659 -13.45 30.53 -47.81
N SER A 660 -13.70 30.36 -49.11
CA SER A 660 -14.80 29.55 -49.66
C SER A 660 -14.85 28.08 -49.23
N GLY A 661 -13.85 27.57 -48.49
CA GLY A 661 -13.84 26.24 -47.84
C GLY A 661 -14.03 26.25 -46.31
N GLY A 662 -14.00 27.42 -45.65
CA GLY A 662 -14.11 27.58 -44.20
C GLY A 662 -15.46 27.19 -43.62
N ASN A 663 -16.54 27.56 -44.31
CA ASN A 663 -17.91 27.20 -43.90
C ASN A 663 -18.20 25.70 -44.04
N GLU A 664 -17.50 24.98 -44.91
CA GLU A 664 -17.66 23.53 -45.05
C GLU A 664 -16.87 22.77 -43.97
N LEU A 665 -15.69 23.28 -43.61
CA LEU A 665 -14.84 22.74 -42.54
C LEU A 665 -15.46 22.96 -41.14
N HIS A 666 -15.97 24.17 -40.87
CA HIS A 666 -16.65 24.51 -39.61
C HIS A 666 -17.92 23.65 -39.41
N ASN A 667 -18.71 23.45 -40.47
CA ASN A 667 -19.90 22.58 -40.40
C ASN A 667 -19.58 21.08 -40.31
N ARG A 668 -18.45 20.62 -40.87
CA ARG A 668 -18.03 19.20 -40.81
C ARG A 668 -17.38 18.82 -39.48
N LEU A 669 -16.67 19.74 -38.83
CA LEU A 669 -16.14 19.54 -37.48
C LEU A 669 -17.26 19.60 -36.43
N ALA A 670 -18.18 20.55 -36.54
CA ALA A 670 -19.37 20.64 -35.67
C ALA A 670 -20.35 19.46 -35.82
N THR A 671 -20.27 18.69 -36.91
CA THR A 671 -21.08 17.47 -37.11
C THR A 671 -20.35 16.16 -36.76
N ARG A 672 -19.03 16.19 -36.52
CA ARG A 672 -18.25 15.03 -36.05
C ARG A 672 -18.01 15.04 -34.54
N THR A 673 -18.06 16.19 -33.88
CA THR A 673 -18.40 16.25 -32.46
C THR A 673 -19.88 15.90 -32.35
N ARG A 674 -20.22 14.65 -32.02
CA ARG A 674 -21.60 14.32 -31.64
C ARG A 674 -22.01 15.22 -30.45
N PRO A 675 -23.30 15.59 -30.36
CA PRO A 675 -23.81 16.56 -29.38
C PRO A 675 -23.44 16.21 -27.94
#